data_AF-A0A8H5L7M5-F1
#
_entry.id   AF-A0A8H5L7M5-F1
#
_cell.length_a   1.000
_cell.length_b   1.000
_cell.length_c   1.000
_cell.angle_alpha   90.00
_cell.angle_beta   90.00
_cell.angle_gamma   90.00
#
_symmetry.space_group_name_H-M   'P 1'
#
loop_
_entity.id
_entity.type
_entity.pdbx_description
1 polymer ?
#
loop_
_entity_poly.entity_id
_entity_poly.type
_entity_poly.pdbx_seq_one_letter_code
_entity_poly.pdbx_strand_id
1 'polypeptide(L)'
;MGLGATIIAHAFIYQVCLAIGTGLVIFNVTLGFGKDQSDVDPAVVPTIALTGTIFGIFGVLSASWSKTSFALTLIRLVDGWMSWFLWFLIISTNIIMDLVIVFSFVKCTPAEKVWHSSLPGTCWNPMVATYYNIFAGAFSGLVDLILCVIAWTIIWKLSMRTREKIGVGIALTFGVFAAAAAAAKCYKMLGLSSKNRTLDRVGIIIWSTTECTVTIMAASIPVMRILVLQLYRRTPEPVSNRPLRTLRIISTRDKRSSTNYTMPSYNTEEGYITAKLIPFPGRITIEAEETEEQAGGEIITDDEVIKRERNGSQIGHKLVRGDFSLHHLSLIDTQLNHILIMAARHITRKLWQPKFPIKYQRRGLALQEHQSKQLLREFGIPVQNGKVATTPAEVPGIMREYGGKCVIKSQILKGGRGKGTFDNGFQGGVKIAKLPEEGEHISSQMLGHRLRTKQTSGDGILVEKVLVAEFEECDEEWYLAIALDREKYSPVVLISRSGGVDIEDTAKGEGGSLRSFHFDYDQGITADLLKRLRKDVGASSAETEKLGAILTRLWDLFVSRDATLLEINPLARTGVADFKCLDAKFLIDDASQRRQTELFAERDIQAEIPEEIEAQKYGLVYIKMEGNIGNVVNGAGLAMATNDAIAHHGGASANFLDAGGQATQSTMQKAFEIILRDDRVKVILVNIYGGIIKCDMIAESIIGATKELGRLPVPLVVRLQGTNSAEGLKILEDADLGFHVESEFGEAAKKAVQLSKSS
;
A
#
# COMPACT_ATOMS: atom_id res chain seq x y z
N MET A 1 22.87 9.68 16.26
CA MET A 1 22.55 8.37 15.67
C MET A 1 21.21 7.91 16.22
N GLY A 2 20.21 7.67 15.38
CA GLY A 2 18.85 7.34 15.85
C GLY A 2 18.79 6.00 16.58
N LEU A 3 17.84 5.87 17.50
CA LEU A 3 17.50 4.64 18.25
C LEU A 3 17.46 3.39 17.33
N GLY A 4 17.15 3.62 16.03
CA GLY A 4 17.28 2.71 14.88
C GLY A 4 18.52 1.82 14.89
N ALA A 5 19.67 2.47 14.80
CA ALA A 5 20.98 1.80 14.69
C ALA A 5 21.33 1.04 15.97
N THR A 6 20.92 1.57 17.13
CA THR A 6 21.16 0.94 18.44
C THR A 6 20.50 -0.43 18.54
N ILE A 7 19.25 -0.59 18.08
CA ILE A 7 18.55 -1.89 18.11
C ILE A 7 19.24 -2.92 17.22
N ILE A 8 19.66 -2.52 16.02
CA ILE A 8 20.34 -3.42 15.07
C ILE A 8 21.71 -3.84 15.62
N ALA A 9 22.45 -2.91 16.23
CA ALA A 9 23.72 -3.23 16.88
C ALA A 9 23.54 -4.23 18.03
N HIS A 10 22.55 -4.02 18.90
CA HIS A 10 22.25 -4.97 19.98
C HIS A 10 21.83 -6.33 19.42
N ALA A 11 21.02 -6.33 18.35
CA ALA A 11 20.58 -7.55 17.66
C ALA A 11 21.75 -8.38 17.14
N PHE A 12 22.71 -7.72 16.50
CA PHE A 12 23.90 -8.37 15.98
C PHE A 12 24.77 -8.92 17.11
N ILE A 13 25.01 -8.14 18.17
CA ILE A 13 25.97 -8.55 19.20
C ILE A 13 25.45 -9.75 20.00
N TYR A 14 24.16 -9.82 20.36
CA TYR A 14 23.65 -11.00 21.09
C TYR A 14 23.67 -12.26 20.21
N GLN A 15 23.51 -12.14 18.89
CA GLN A 15 23.63 -13.29 17.96
C GLN A 15 25.07 -13.81 17.91
N VAL A 16 26.04 -12.89 17.88
CA VAL A 16 27.46 -13.24 17.98
C VAL A 16 27.77 -13.93 19.31
N CYS A 17 27.25 -13.42 20.44
CA CYS A 17 27.41 -14.06 21.74
C CYS A 17 26.83 -15.49 21.75
N LEU A 18 25.63 -15.70 21.20
CA LEU A 18 25.03 -17.04 21.12
C LEU A 18 25.85 -17.99 20.23
N ALA A 19 26.36 -17.51 19.10
CA ALA A 19 27.19 -18.31 18.20
C ALA A 19 28.50 -18.75 18.87
N ILE A 20 29.18 -17.83 19.56
CA ILE A 20 30.39 -18.13 20.34
C ILE A 20 30.07 -19.14 21.45
N GLY A 21 28.99 -18.91 22.20
CA GLY A 21 28.55 -19.83 23.25
C GLY A 21 28.28 -21.24 22.72
N THR A 22 27.57 -21.36 21.60
CA THR A 22 27.28 -22.66 20.97
C THR A 22 28.56 -23.35 20.50
N GLY A 23 29.50 -22.61 19.91
CA GLY A 23 30.82 -23.14 19.54
C GLY A 23 31.60 -23.69 20.73
N LEU A 24 31.57 -23.01 21.88
CA LEU A 24 32.19 -23.48 23.11
C LEU A 24 31.54 -24.74 23.67
N VAL A 25 30.21 -24.88 23.56
CA VAL A 25 29.51 -26.11 23.95
C VAL A 25 29.92 -27.27 23.04
N ILE A 26 29.99 -27.06 21.73
CA ILE A 26 30.45 -28.08 20.77
C ILE A 26 31.88 -28.52 21.12
N PHE A 27 32.78 -27.57 21.39
CA PHE A 27 34.14 -27.87 21.84
C PHE A 27 34.17 -28.65 23.15
N ASN A 28 33.30 -28.33 24.11
CA ASN A 28 33.22 -29.10 25.36
C ASN A 28 32.76 -30.54 25.13
N VAL A 29 31.82 -30.76 24.20
CA VAL A 29 31.36 -32.09 23.84
C VAL A 29 32.49 -32.93 23.26
N THR A 30 33.39 -32.34 22.45
CA THR A 30 34.55 -33.08 21.92
C THR A 30 35.55 -33.48 23.02
N LEU A 31 35.62 -32.72 24.11
CA LEU A 31 36.41 -33.04 25.31
C LEU A 31 35.73 -34.06 26.25
N GLY A 32 34.54 -34.55 25.92
CA GLY A 32 33.81 -35.53 26.73
C GLY A 32 32.74 -34.93 27.65
N PHE A 33 32.37 -33.65 27.48
CA PHE A 33 31.24 -33.07 28.18
C PHE A 33 29.93 -33.82 27.87
N GLY A 34 29.20 -34.21 28.92
CA GLY A 34 28.00 -35.04 28.83
C GLY A 34 28.23 -36.54 29.07
N LYS A 35 29.48 -36.98 29.27
CA LYS A 35 29.81 -38.33 29.78
C LYS A 35 29.84 -38.35 31.31
N ASP A 36 29.85 -39.55 31.89
CA ASP A 36 30.12 -39.73 33.32
C ASP A 36 31.50 -39.14 33.66
N GLN A 37 31.66 -38.58 34.85
CA GLN A 37 32.91 -37.94 35.24
C GLN A 37 34.05 -38.97 35.36
N SER A 38 33.75 -40.26 35.54
CA SER A 38 34.75 -41.35 35.48
C SER A 38 35.33 -41.58 34.08
N ASP A 39 34.60 -41.19 33.03
CA ASP A 39 34.91 -41.52 31.64
C ASP A 39 35.57 -40.35 30.89
N VAL A 40 35.88 -39.27 31.60
CA VAL A 40 36.52 -38.06 31.08
C VAL A 40 37.95 -38.01 31.61
N ASP A 41 38.91 -37.74 30.73
CA ASP A 41 40.31 -37.56 31.12
C ASP A 41 40.43 -36.44 32.18
N PRO A 42 40.94 -36.73 33.39
CA PRO A 42 41.10 -35.74 34.44
C PRO A 42 41.91 -34.51 34.02
N ALA A 43 42.83 -34.64 33.05
CA ALA A 43 43.64 -33.53 32.54
C ALA A 43 42.81 -32.48 31.78
N VAL A 44 41.68 -32.86 31.18
CA VAL A 44 40.83 -31.94 30.39
C VAL A 44 39.67 -31.36 31.20
N VAL A 45 39.40 -31.87 32.40
CA VAL A 45 38.32 -31.38 33.28
C VAL A 45 38.43 -29.88 33.61
N PRO A 46 39.61 -29.32 33.92
CA PRO A 46 39.74 -27.88 34.14
C PRO A 46 39.44 -27.06 32.88
N THR A 47 39.83 -27.56 31.71
CA THR A 47 39.52 -26.95 30.42
C THR A 47 38.01 -26.89 30.21
N ILE A 48 37.29 -28.01 30.41
CA ILE A 48 35.82 -28.08 30.33
C ILE A 48 35.14 -27.12 31.32
N ALA A 49 35.69 -26.99 32.53
CA ALA A 49 35.15 -26.09 33.55
C ALA A 49 35.36 -24.61 33.20
N LEU A 50 36.53 -24.26 32.64
CA LEU A 50 36.85 -22.90 32.19
C LEU A 50 35.98 -22.50 31.00
N THR A 51 35.97 -23.29 29.93
CA THR A 51 35.16 -23.05 28.74
C THR A 51 33.66 -23.10 29.04
N GLY A 52 33.22 -23.96 29.97
CA GLY A 52 31.84 -23.98 30.47
C GLY A 52 31.47 -22.71 31.25
N THR A 53 32.42 -22.12 31.98
CA THR A 53 32.22 -20.81 32.63
C THR A 53 32.13 -19.69 31.58
N ILE A 54 33.01 -19.71 30.57
CA ILE A 54 32.98 -18.75 29.46
C ILE A 54 31.67 -18.86 28.66
N PHE A 55 31.19 -20.07 28.39
CA PHE A 55 29.88 -20.30 27.80
C PHE A 55 28.76 -19.64 28.62
N GLY A 56 28.78 -19.82 29.95
CA GLY A 56 27.80 -19.20 30.86
C GLY A 56 27.75 -17.68 30.71
N ILE A 57 28.90 -17.02 30.55
CA ILE A 57 28.99 -15.56 30.33
C ILE A 57 28.27 -15.16 29.04
N PHE A 58 28.60 -15.82 27.92
CA PHE A 58 27.97 -15.52 26.64
C PHE A 58 26.47 -15.85 26.61
N GLY A 59 26.04 -16.89 27.34
CA GLY A 59 24.64 -17.21 27.53
C GLY A 59 23.88 -16.11 28.30
N VAL A 60 24.46 -15.61 29.39
CA VAL A 60 23.86 -14.53 30.19
C VAL A 60 23.79 -13.22 29.39
N LEU A 61 24.86 -12.84 28.69
CA LEU A 61 24.86 -11.65 27.82
C LEU A 61 23.84 -11.77 26.67
N SER A 62 23.73 -12.95 26.07
CA SER A 62 22.74 -13.18 25.01
C SER A 62 21.30 -13.04 25.53
N ALA A 63 21.02 -13.56 26.74
CA ALA A 63 19.71 -13.46 27.38
C ALA A 63 19.37 -12.01 27.79
N SER A 64 20.31 -11.25 28.36
CA SER A 64 20.06 -9.87 28.80
C SER A 64 19.88 -8.91 27.61
N TRP A 65 20.70 -9.04 26.57
CA TRP A 65 20.69 -8.14 25.43
C TRP A 65 19.56 -8.42 24.44
N SER A 66 19.11 -9.66 24.33
CA SER A 66 17.91 -9.98 23.53
C SER A 66 16.64 -9.34 24.13
N LYS A 67 16.47 -9.41 25.45
CA LYS A 67 15.38 -8.70 26.18
C LYS A 67 15.50 -7.18 26.06
N THR A 68 16.72 -6.64 26.15
CA THR A 68 16.99 -5.21 25.96
C THR A 68 16.58 -4.74 24.56
N SER A 69 16.97 -5.49 23.53
CA SER A 69 16.59 -5.20 22.13
C SER A 69 15.07 -5.22 21.94
N PHE A 70 14.39 -6.19 22.54
CA PHE A 70 12.93 -6.28 22.46
C PHE A 70 12.23 -5.12 23.19
N ALA A 71 12.66 -4.79 24.40
CA ALA A 71 12.13 -3.66 25.17
C ALA A 71 12.37 -2.31 24.47
N LEU A 72 13.56 -2.09 23.88
CA LEU A 72 13.85 -0.90 23.07
C LEU A 72 12.95 -0.79 21.84
N THR A 73 12.51 -1.91 21.27
CA THR A 73 11.54 -1.92 20.17
C THR A 73 10.17 -1.45 20.65
N LEU A 74 9.73 -1.91 21.83
CA LEU A 74 8.46 -1.49 22.42
C LEU A 74 8.46 -0.02 22.85
N ILE A 75 9.58 0.50 23.36
CA ILE A 75 9.74 1.92 23.74
C ILE A 75 9.43 2.87 22.57
N ARG A 76 9.70 2.48 21.32
CA ARG A 76 9.36 3.32 20.15
C ARG A 76 7.86 3.43 19.87
N LEU A 77 7.05 2.56 20.47
CA LEU A 77 5.62 2.46 20.22
C LEU A 77 4.79 3.05 21.38
N VAL A 78 5.43 3.50 22.47
CA VAL A 78 4.75 3.97 23.67
C VAL A 78 5.43 5.21 24.25
N ASP A 79 4.60 6.15 24.71
CA ASP A 79 5.03 7.34 25.42
C ASP A 79 4.54 7.33 26.88
N GLY A 80 5.06 8.25 27.70
CA GLY A 80 4.63 8.44 29.09
C GLY A 80 5.12 7.34 30.06
N TRP A 81 4.27 6.94 31.01
CA TRP A 81 4.65 6.07 32.13
C TRP A 81 5.15 4.68 31.68
N MET A 82 4.60 4.16 30.57
CA MET A 82 4.98 2.84 30.03
C MET A 82 6.42 2.83 29.52
N SER A 83 6.90 3.96 28.96
CA SER A 83 8.28 4.11 28.51
C SER A 83 9.26 4.07 29.69
N TRP A 84 8.94 4.77 30.79
CA TRP A 84 9.72 4.70 32.03
C TRP A 84 9.73 3.29 32.64
N PHE A 85 8.61 2.58 32.60
CA PHE A 85 8.53 1.19 33.06
C PHE A 85 9.40 0.24 32.22
N LEU A 86 9.41 0.39 30.89
CA LEU A 86 10.28 -0.39 30.01
C LEU A 86 11.78 -0.09 30.26
N TRP A 87 12.15 1.17 30.52
CA TRP A 87 13.51 1.50 30.93
C TRP A 87 13.90 0.87 32.27
N PHE A 88 13.00 0.88 33.25
CA PHE A 88 13.20 0.18 34.51
C PHE A 88 13.48 -1.31 34.29
N LEU A 89 12.66 -1.98 33.45
CA LEU A 89 12.86 -3.39 33.10
C LEU A 89 14.21 -3.65 32.43
N ILE A 90 14.63 -2.78 31.50
CA ILE A 90 15.95 -2.89 30.84
C ILE A 90 17.07 -2.82 31.89
N ILE A 91 17.04 -1.78 32.74
CA ILE A 91 18.10 -1.53 33.73
C ILE A 91 18.15 -2.68 34.74
N SER A 92 17.00 -3.08 35.31
CA SER A 92 16.94 -4.15 36.30
C SER A 92 17.40 -5.50 35.72
N THR A 93 17.03 -5.80 34.46
CA THR A 93 17.41 -7.07 33.82
C THR A 93 18.91 -7.14 33.59
N ASN A 94 19.54 -6.09 33.05
CA ASN A 94 20.98 -6.10 32.81
C ASN A 94 21.75 -6.15 34.13
N ILE A 95 21.36 -5.37 35.15
CA ILE A 95 22.03 -5.41 36.46
C ILE A 95 21.96 -6.81 37.09
N ILE A 96 20.77 -7.41 37.15
CA ILE A 96 20.58 -8.73 37.79
C ILE A 96 21.31 -9.83 37.00
N MET A 97 21.32 -9.76 35.67
CA MET A 97 22.00 -10.74 34.83
C MET A 97 23.52 -10.58 34.87
N ASP A 98 24.04 -9.36 34.73
CA ASP A 98 25.48 -9.11 34.67
C ASP A 98 26.18 -9.43 36.01
N LEU A 99 25.47 -9.31 37.12
CA LEU A 99 25.97 -9.77 38.43
C LEU A 99 26.22 -11.29 38.47
N VAL A 100 25.53 -12.10 37.65
CA VAL A 100 25.83 -13.55 37.51
C VAL A 100 27.23 -13.75 36.93
N ILE A 101 27.63 -12.89 35.99
CA ILE A 101 28.96 -12.91 35.37
C ILE A 101 30.00 -12.54 36.42
N VAL A 102 29.78 -11.45 37.16
CA VAL A 102 30.69 -11.01 38.24
C VAL A 102 30.88 -12.12 39.26
N PHE A 103 29.79 -12.71 39.76
CA PHE A 103 29.83 -13.80 40.76
C PHE A 103 30.52 -15.06 40.23
N SER A 104 30.53 -15.28 38.92
CA SER A 104 31.22 -16.42 38.33
C SER A 104 32.74 -16.34 38.49
N PHE A 105 33.32 -15.13 38.61
CA PHE A 105 34.76 -14.90 38.82
C PHE A 105 35.16 -14.65 40.27
N VAL A 106 34.33 -13.96 41.07
CA VAL A 106 34.72 -13.55 42.43
C VAL A 106 34.42 -14.59 43.51
N LYS A 107 33.73 -15.69 43.18
CA LYS A 107 33.30 -16.71 44.14
C LYS A 107 34.44 -17.53 44.77
N CYS A 108 35.68 -17.45 44.25
CA CYS A 108 36.85 -18.13 44.82
C CYS A 108 38.08 -17.22 44.80
N THR A 109 38.96 -17.40 45.79
CA THR A 109 40.26 -16.75 45.91
C THR A 109 41.37 -17.81 46.01
N PRO A 110 42.31 -17.89 45.04
CA PRO A 110 42.36 -17.16 43.76
C PRO A 110 41.24 -17.59 42.79
N ALA A 111 40.88 -16.73 41.83
CA ALA A 111 39.78 -16.96 40.88
C ALA A 111 39.97 -18.23 40.04
N GLU A 112 41.22 -18.60 39.75
CA GLU A 112 41.58 -19.82 39.02
C GLU A 112 41.03 -21.10 39.68
N LYS A 113 40.78 -21.07 40.98
CA LYS A 113 40.18 -22.20 41.71
C LYS A 113 38.76 -22.54 41.24
N VAL A 114 38.08 -21.63 40.54
CA VAL A 114 36.75 -21.87 39.94
C VAL A 114 36.81 -22.99 38.89
N TRP A 115 37.87 -23.05 38.09
CA TRP A 115 38.06 -24.08 37.06
C TRP A 115 39.20 -25.07 37.37
N HIS A 116 40.12 -24.74 38.28
CA HIS A 116 41.10 -25.67 38.85
C HIS A 116 40.79 -25.98 40.31
N SER A 117 39.93 -26.97 40.55
CA SER A 117 39.48 -27.31 41.91
C SER A 117 40.59 -27.80 42.85
N SER A 118 41.76 -28.19 42.34
CA SER A 118 42.92 -28.67 43.11
C SER A 118 43.81 -27.56 43.68
N LEU A 119 43.60 -26.28 43.30
CA LEU A 119 44.40 -25.17 43.80
C LEU A 119 44.10 -24.84 45.28
N PRO A 120 45.10 -24.45 46.09
CA PRO A 120 44.87 -23.94 47.45
C PRO A 120 44.09 -22.62 47.40
N GLY A 121 43.14 -22.41 48.33
CA GLY A 121 42.30 -21.21 48.34
C GLY A 121 40.93 -21.42 48.99
N THR A 122 40.14 -20.35 49.09
CA THR A 122 38.79 -20.36 49.69
C THR A 122 37.72 -20.04 48.64
N CYS A 123 36.57 -20.71 48.71
CA CYS A 123 35.41 -20.42 47.85
C CYS A 123 34.18 -20.12 48.70
N TRP A 124 33.25 -19.34 48.17
CA TRP A 124 31.95 -19.11 48.76
C TRP A 124 31.17 -20.42 48.89
N ASN A 125 30.18 -20.44 49.80
CA ASN A 125 29.27 -21.58 49.91
C ASN A 125 28.56 -21.79 48.54
N PRO A 126 28.63 -22.99 47.94
CA PRO A 126 28.00 -23.28 46.65
C PRO A 126 26.52 -22.90 46.57
N MET A 127 25.81 -22.95 47.71
CA MET A 127 24.40 -22.56 47.81
C MET A 127 24.17 -21.09 47.45
N VAL A 128 25.10 -20.18 47.78
CA VAL A 128 24.97 -18.74 47.47
C VAL A 128 24.91 -18.51 45.96
N ALA A 129 25.80 -19.15 45.21
CA ALA A 129 25.82 -19.07 43.75
C ALA A 129 24.58 -19.74 43.14
N THR A 130 24.15 -20.88 43.67
CA THR A 130 22.94 -21.58 43.19
C THR A 130 21.68 -20.75 43.40
N TYR A 131 21.46 -20.20 44.59
CA TYR A 131 20.30 -19.35 44.88
C TYR A 131 20.27 -18.10 44.01
N TYR A 132 21.43 -17.46 43.80
CA TYR A 132 21.50 -16.29 42.93
C TYR A 132 21.19 -16.63 41.46
N ASN A 133 21.71 -17.74 40.95
CA ASN A 133 21.41 -18.18 39.59
C ASN A 133 19.93 -18.54 39.40
N ILE A 134 19.29 -19.14 40.41
CA ILE A 134 17.85 -19.42 40.39
C ILE A 134 17.06 -18.11 40.41
N PHE A 135 17.44 -17.16 41.27
CA PHE A 135 16.81 -15.83 41.33
C PHE A 135 16.92 -15.09 39.99
N ALA A 136 18.12 -14.98 39.43
CA ALA A 136 18.35 -14.34 38.14
C ALA A 136 17.59 -15.05 37.01
N GLY A 137 17.58 -16.39 37.00
CA GLY A 137 16.83 -17.19 36.05
C GLY A 137 15.31 -16.98 36.14
N ALA A 138 14.75 -16.95 37.35
CA ALA A 138 13.33 -16.69 37.58
C ALA A 138 12.95 -15.25 37.18
N PHE A 139 13.81 -14.28 37.50
CA PHE A 139 13.65 -12.88 37.08
C PHE A 139 13.66 -12.75 35.54
N SER A 140 14.56 -13.47 34.85
CA SER A 140 14.60 -13.58 33.38
C SER A 140 13.23 -13.94 32.81
N GLY A 141 12.67 -15.05 33.28
CA GLY A 141 11.42 -15.58 32.77
C GLY A 141 10.23 -14.68 33.10
N LEU A 142 10.26 -14.01 34.25
CA LEU A 142 9.25 -13.00 34.60
C LEU A 142 9.29 -11.82 33.63
N VAL A 143 10.48 -11.32 33.27
CA VAL A 143 10.63 -10.24 32.30
C VAL A 143 10.12 -10.68 30.92
N ASP A 144 10.36 -11.92 30.50
CA ASP A 144 9.83 -12.45 29.23
C ASP A 144 8.29 -12.44 29.20
N LEU A 145 7.63 -12.81 30.31
CA LEU A 145 6.17 -12.72 30.43
C LEU A 145 5.67 -11.27 30.42
N ILE A 146 6.33 -10.38 31.15
CA ILE A 146 5.94 -8.96 31.22
C ILE A 146 6.05 -8.32 29.83
N LEU A 147 7.15 -8.53 29.12
CA LEU A 147 7.35 -7.99 27.77
C LEU A 147 6.32 -8.55 26.78
N CYS A 148 5.97 -9.83 26.89
CA CYS A 148 4.89 -10.44 26.08
C CYS A 148 3.54 -9.76 26.32
N VAL A 149 3.16 -9.53 27.58
CA VAL A 149 1.88 -8.89 27.93
C VAL A 149 1.86 -7.44 27.44
N ILE A 150 2.92 -6.68 27.69
CA ILE A 150 3.02 -5.29 27.23
C ILE A 150 2.88 -5.22 25.72
N ALA A 151 3.60 -6.06 24.98
CA ALA A 151 3.54 -6.08 23.53
C ALA A 151 2.11 -6.34 23.01
N TRP A 152 1.37 -7.25 23.65
CA TRP A 152 -0.03 -7.51 23.30
C TRP A 152 -0.93 -6.29 23.54
N THR A 153 -0.77 -5.61 24.68
CA THR A 153 -1.58 -4.43 25.00
C THR A 153 -1.35 -3.27 24.02
N ILE A 154 -0.12 -3.11 23.51
CA ILE A 154 0.24 -2.09 22.54
C ILE A 154 -0.38 -2.42 21.17
N ILE A 155 -0.22 -3.65 20.69
CA ILE A 155 -0.71 -4.06 19.37
C ILE A 155 -2.22 -3.94 19.24
N TRP A 156 -2.95 -4.21 20.32
CA TRP A 156 -4.40 -4.11 20.28
C TRP A 156 -4.90 -2.68 20.04
N LYS A 157 -4.14 -1.68 20.52
CA LYS A 157 -4.42 -0.24 20.33
C LYS A 157 -4.01 0.29 18.96
N LEU A 158 -3.17 -0.40 18.20
CA LEU A 158 -2.75 0.03 16.85
C LEU A 158 -3.88 -0.17 15.83
N SER A 159 -4.03 0.74 14.86
CA SER A 159 -5.04 0.70 13.81
C SER A 159 -4.65 -0.22 12.63
N MET A 160 -4.30 -1.48 12.92
CA MET A 160 -3.93 -2.49 11.92
C MET A 160 -5.11 -3.41 11.57
N ARG A 161 -5.10 -4.05 10.40
CA ARG A 161 -6.15 -5.03 10.06
C ARG A 161 -6.05 -6.22 11.02
N THR A 162 -7.19 -6.79 11.41
CA THR A 162 -7.27 -7.85 12.44
C THR A 162 -6.36 -9.05 12.15
N ARG A 163 -6.19 -9.42 10.87
CA ARG A 163 -5.27 -10.50 10.45
C ARG A 163 -3.79 -10.18 10.73
N GLU A 164 -3.39 -8.92 10.60
CA GLU A 164 -2.02 -8.48 10.92
C GLU A 164 -1.80 -8.44 12.43
N LYS A 165 -2.80 -7.97 13.19
CA LYS A 165 -2.78 -8.00 14.66
C LYS A 165 -2.58 -9.40 15.19
N ILE A 166 -3.32 -10.37 14.66
CA ILE A 166 -3.21 -11.79 15.03
C ILE A 166 -1.83 -12.33 14.66
N GLY A 167 -1.33 -12.07 13.45
CA GLY A 167 -0.02 -12.56 13.01
C GLY A 167 1.15 -12.04 13.86
N VAL A 168 1.20 -10.73 14.11
CA VAL A 168 2.23 -10.12 14.96
C VAL A 168 2.04 -10.53 16.43
N GLY A 169 0.79 -10.62 16.89
CA GLY A 169 0.45 -11.10 18.22
C GLY A 169 0.99 -12.52 18.48
N ILE A 170 0.73 -13.47 17.58
CA ILE A 170 1.24 -14.85 17.70
C ILE A 170 2.78 -14.86 17.74
N ALA A 171 3.45 -14.09 16.88
CA ALA A 171 4.91 -14.02 16.87
C ALA A 171 5.51 -13.55 18.21
N LEU A 172 4.79 -12.67 18.92
CA LEU A 172 5.25 -12.11 20.20
C LEU A 172 4.87 -12.98 21.40
N THR A 173 3.91 -13.90 21.25
CA THR A 173 3.60 -14.92 22.27
C THR A 173 4.71 -15.96 22.46
N PHE A 174 5.74 -15.99 21.59
CA PHE A 174 6.94 -16.81 21.80
C PHE A 174 7.68 -16.47 23.10
N GLY A 175 7.48 -15.28 23.68
CA GLY A 175 8.01 -14.93 25.02
C GLY A 175 7.52 -15.87 26.13
N VAL A 176 6.33 -16.46 26.01
CA VAL A 176 5.81 -17.46 26.97
C VAL A 176 6.66 -18.73 26.95
N PHE A 177 7.15 -19.14 25.78
CA PHE A 177 8.02 -20.31 25.65
C PHE A 177 9.41 -20.04 26.24
N ALA A 178 9.93 -18.81 26.13
CA ALA A 178 11.18 -18.41 26.78
C ALA A 178 11.05 -18.47 28.31
N ALA A 179 9.95 -17.97 28.86
CA ALA A 179 9.65 -18.07 30.29
C ALA A 179 9.54 -19.53 30.78
N ALA A 180 8.91 -20.41 29.99
CA ALA A 180 8.84 -21.84 30.29
C ALA A 180 10.22 -22.50 30.29
N ALA A 181 11.09 -22.15 29.33
CA ALA A 181 12.46 -22.63 29.29
C ALA A 181 13.28 -22.13 30.51
N ALA A 182 13.09 -20.88 30.92
CA ALA A 182 13.71 -20.32 32.12
C ALA A 182 13.25 -21.06 33.39
N ALA A 183 11.97 -21.42 33.50
CA ALA A 183 11.44 -22.21 34.61
C ALA A 183 12.04 -23.64 34.64
N ALA A 184 12.12 -24.31 33.48
CA ALA A 184 12.73 -25.63 33.36
C ALA A 184 14.24 -25.59 33.73
N LYS A 185 14.95 -24.54 33.33
CA LYS A 185 16.35 -24.28 33.74
C LYS A 185 16.47 -24.14 35.26
N CYS A 186 15.61 -23.33 35.89
CA CYS A 186 15.62 -23.15 37.34
C CYS A 186 15.34 -24.46 38.10
N TYR A 187 14.41 -25.28 37.59
CA TYR A 187 14.15 -26.61 38.15
C TYR A 187 15.37 -27.53 38.07
N LYS A 188 16.08 -27.53 36.94
CA LYS A 188 17.32 -28.32 36.79
C LYS A 188 18.47 -27.82 37.66
N MET A 189 18.53 -26.52 37.97
CA MET A 189 19.50 -25.96 38.90
C MET A 189 19.28 -26.41 40.36
N LEU A 190 18.04 -26.69 40.76
CA LEU A 190 17.72 -27.24 42.09
C LEU A 190 18.21 -28.70 42.27
N GLY A 191 18.35 -29.45 41.16
CA GLY A 191 18.78 -30.84 41.16
C GLY A 191 20.29 -31.06 41.14
N LEU A 192 21.10 -30.01 41.25
CA LEU A 192 22.57 -30.09 41.29
C LEU A 192 23.08 -30.66 42.63
N SER A 193 22.87 -31.96 42.87
CA SER A 193 23.22 -32.62 44.13
C SER A 193 24.07 -33.90 43.98
N SER A 194 24.78 -34.10 42.86
CA SER A 194 25.51 -35.36 42.62
C SER A 194 27.03 -35.22 42.39
N LYS A 195 27.72 -36.36 42.55
CA LYS A 195 29.17 -36.54 42.31
C LYS A 195 29.59 -36.33 40.83
N ASN A 196 28.65 -36.31 39.88
CA ASN A 196 28.91 -36.23 38.44
C ASN A 196 28.56 -34.85 37.85
N ARG A 197 29.52 -33.92 37.96
CA ARG A 197 29.31 -32.51 37.57
C ARG A 197 29.10 -32.30 36.07
N THR A 198 29.59 -33.22 35.23
CA THR A 198 29.56 -33.08 33.77
C THR A 198 28.19 -33.44 33.19
N LEU A 199 27.56 -34.50 33.69
CA LEU A 199 26.26 -34.99 33.21
C LEU A 199 25.10 -34.10 33.70
N ASP A 200 25.13 -33.69 34.96
CA ASP A 200 24.05 -32.89 35.57
C ASP A 200 23.91 -31.49 34.93
N ARG A 201 24.98 -30.97 34.36
CA ARG A 201 24.99 -29.65 33.69
C ARG A 201 24.37 -29.67 32.31
N VAL A 202 24.23 -30.84 31.67
CA VAL A 202 23.67 -30.95 30.30
C VAL A 202 22.27 -30.34 30.22
N GLY A 203 21.40 -30.67 31.18
CA GLY A 203 20.03 -30.15 31.20
C GLY A 203 19.99 -28.62 31.34
N ILE A 204 20.88 -28.04 32.13
CA ILE A 204 20.97 -26.59 32.32
C ILE A 204 21.39 -25.90 31.02
N ILE A 205 22.36 -26.47 30.30
CA ILE A 205 22.85 -25.92 29.02
C ILE A 205 21.78 -26.00 27.93
N ILE A 206 21.05 -27.12 27.83
CA ILE A 206 19.96 -27.28 26.87
C ILE A 206 18.91 -26.19 27.10
N TRP A 207 18.37 -26.08 28.32
CA TRP A 207 17.32 -25.11 28.60
C TRP A 207 17.80 -23.65 28.52
N SER A 208 19.07 -23.37 28.86
CA SER A 208 19.65 -22.03 28.69
C SER A 208 19.77 -21.65 27.20
N THR A 209 20.18 -22.59 26.35
CA THR A 209 20.27 -22.38 24.90
C THR A 209 18.88 -22.25 24.27
N THR A 210 17.91 -23.03 24.74
CA THR A 210 16.50 -22.93 24.30
C THR A 210 15.89 -21.58 24.68
N GLU A 211 16.09 -21.09 25.91
CA GLU A 211 15.61 -19.78 26.34
C GLU A 211 16.16 -18.66 25.44
N CYS A 212 17.47 -18.68 25.17
CA CYS A 212 18.10 -17.68 24.31
C CYS A 212 17.57 -17.73 22.87
N THR A 213 17.49 -18.92 22.27
CA THR A 213 17.03 -19.06 20.87
C THR A 213 15.57 -18.66 20.68
N VAL A 214 14.69 -19.03 21.60
CA VAL A 214 13.27 -18.64 21.56
C VAL A 214 13.11 -17.12 21.73
N THR A 215 13.87 -16.50 22.64
CA THR A 215 13.85 -15.04 22.83
C THR A 215 14.29 -14.31 21.56
N ILE A 216 15.31 -14.83 20.86
CA ILE A 216 15.79 -14.28 19.59
C ILE A 216 14.73 -14.39 18.50
N MET A 217 14.04 -15.53 18.40
CA MET A 217 12.94 -15.71 17.45
C MET A 217 11.82 -14.70 17.73
N ALA A 218 11.40 -14.55 18.98
CA ALA A 218 10.38 -13.59 19.39
C ALA A 218 10.75 -12.14 19.02
N ALA A 219 12.01 -11.75 19.20
CA ALA A 219 12.49 -10.41 18.87
C ALA A 219 12.65 -10.17 17.35
N SER A 220 13.00 -11.20 16.57
CA SER A 220 13.40 -11.05 15.17
C SER A 220 12.24 -11.24 14.17
N ILE A 221 11.25 -12.08 14.48
CA ILE A 221 10.11 -12.38 13.59
C ILE A 221 9.31 -11.12 13.19
N PRO A 222 8.99 -10.18 14.10
CA PRO A 222 8.24 -8.97 13.73
C PRO A 222 8.98 -8.10 12.69
N VAL A 223 10.31 -8.09 12.73
CA VAL A 223 11.17 -7.29 11.85
C VAL A 223 11.39 -7.98 10.49
N MET A 224 11.37 -9.32 10.45
CA MET A 224 11.52 -10.10 9.22
C MET A 224 10.48 -9.75 8.14
N ARG A 225 9.29 -9.25 8.51
CA ARG A 225 8.28 -8.76 7.55
C ARG A 225 8.88 -7.80 6.54
N ILE A 226 9.70 -6.85 6.99
CA ILE A 226 10.28 -5.81 6.13
C ILE A 226 11.32 -6.42 5.18
N LEU A 227 12.18 -7.30 5.70
CA LEU A 227 13.22 -7.97 4.92
C LEU A 227 12.61 -8.87 3.84
N VAL A 228 11.59 -9.65 4.18
CA VAL A 228 10.87 -10.51 3.23
C VAL A 228 10.22 -9.68 2.13
N LEU A 229 9.60 -8.54 2.47
CA LEU A 229 9.03 -7.62 1.47
C LEU A 229 10.10 -6.99 0.56
N GLN A 230 11.29 -6.69 1.09
CA GLN A 230 12.41 -6.13 0.31
C GLN A 230 13.07 -7.17 -0.60
N LEU A 231 13.30 -8.39 -0.12
CA LEU A 231 13.84 -9.50 -0.92
C LEU A 231 12.86 -9.90 -2.03
N TYR A 232 11.55 -9.87 -1.75
CA TYR A 232 10.52 -10.13 -2.75
C TYR A 232 10.47 -9.08 -3.87
N ARG A 233 10.81 -7.82 -3.58
CA ARG A 233 10.92 -6.75 -4.60
C ARG A 233 12.19 -6.84 -5.45
N ARG A 234 13.20 -7.61 -5.03
CA ARG A 234 14.51 -7.71 -5.72
C ARG A 234 14.61 -8.87 -6.71
N THR A 235 13.61 -9.75 -6.82
CA THR A 235 13.56 -10.71 -7.93
C THR A 235 12.96 -10.01 -9.15
N PRO A 236 13.73 -9.77 -10.23
CA PRO A 236 13.16 -9.33 -11.49
C PRO A 236 12.17 -10.39 -11.96
N GLU A 237 11.00 -9.97 -12.43
CA GLU A 237 10.19 -10.85 -13.29
C GLU A 237 11.08 -11.30 -14.46
N PRO A 238 11.08 -12.59 -14.85
CA PRO A 238 11.71 -12.99 -16.09
C PRO A 238 10.94 -12.29 -17.22
N VAL A 239 11.58 -11.27 -17.80
CA VAL A 239 11.16 -10.63 -19.04
C VAL A 239 10.96 -11.74 -20.08
N SER A 240 9.71 -11.94 -20.49
CA SER A 240 9.42 -12.79 -21.64
C SER A 240 10.05 -12.13 -22.87
N ASN A 241 11.18 -12.68 -23.29
CA ASN A 241 11.81 -12.37 -24.59
C ASN A 241 10.87 -12.84 -25.71
N ARG A 242 9.88 -12.02 -26.05
CA ARG A 242 9.36 -11.98 -27.42
C ARG A 242 10.08 -10.85 -28.14
N PRO A 243 10.76 -11.11 -29.27
CA PRO A 243 11.50 -10.06 -29.96
C PRO A 243 10.52 -9.00 -30.46
N LEU A 244 10.79 -7.75 -30.06
CA LEU A 244 10.24 -6.54 -30.66
C LEU A 244 10.43 -6.64 -32.17
N ARG A 245 9.37 -6.95 -32.92
CA ARG A 245 9.37 -6.73 -34.36
C ARG A 245 9.41 -5.23 -34.58
N THR A 246 10.56 -4.81 -35.08
CA THR A 246 10.88 -3.50 -35.64
C THR A 246 9.68 -2.93 -36.38
N LEU A 247 9.13 -1.84 -35.84
CA LEU A 247 8.24 -0.93 -36.55
C LEU A 247 8.98 -0.41 -37.79
N ARG A 248 8.73 -1.02 -38.94
CA ARG A 248 9.06 -0.43 -40.24
C ARG A 248 8.12 0.74 -40.46
N ILE A 249 8.72 1.93 -40.55
CA ILE A 249 8.12 3.11 -41.14
C ILE A 249 7.64 2.73 -42.55
N ILE A 250 6.33 2.74 -42.78
CA ILE A 250 5.75 2.81 -44.12
C ILE A 250 4.93 4.10 -44.17
N SER A 251 5.57 5.12 -44.73
CA SER A 251 4.88 6.24 -45.35
C SER A 251 4.32 5.73 -46.67
N THR A 252 3.02 5.81 -46.90
CA THR A 252 2.49 6.14 -48.23
C THR A 252 1.15 6.87 -48.13
N ARG A 253 1.15 8.02 -48.82
CA ARG A 253 0.03 8.84 -49.22
C ARG A 253 -0.51 8.28 -50.55
N ASP A 254 -1.79 8.55 -50.80
CA ASP A 254 -2.50 8.56 -52.10
C ASP A 254 -3.13 7.28 -52.71
N LYS A 255 -4.48 7.33 -52.76
CA LYS A 255 -5.42 7.22 -53.90
C LYS A 255 -5.53 5.96 -54.79
N ARG A 256 -6.82 5.58 -54.94
CA ARG A 256 -7.63 5.15 -56.13
C ARG A 256 -7.99 3.66 -56.31
N SER A 257 -9.32 3.46 -56.46
CA SER A 257 -10.11 2.56 -57.35
C SER A 257 -9.80 1.06 -57.39
N SER A 258 -10.68 0.10 -57.66
CA SER A 258 -12.14 -0.09 -57.76
C SER A 258 -12.32 -1.58 -58.13
N THR A 259 -13.48 -2.15 -57.81
CA THR A 259 -14.18 -3.29 -58.46
C THR A 259 -13.68 -4.77 -58.33
N ASN A 260 -14.55 -5.55 -57.64
CA ASN A 260 -15.34 -6.72 -58.12
C ASN A 260 -14.87 -8.20 -58.03
N TYR A 261 -15.66 -8.96 -57.23
CA TYR A 261 -16.14 -10.37 -57.33
C TYR A 261 -15.10 -11.53 -57.35
N THR A 262 -15.26 -12.72 -56.72
CA THR A 262 -16.44 -13.61 -56.55
C THR A 262 -16.15 -14.70 -55.48
N MET A 263 -17.17 -15.16 -54.74
CA MET A 263 -17.24 -16.40 -53.91
C MET A 263 -17.86 -17.56 -54.74
N PRO A 264 -17.78 -18.89 -54.43
CA PRO A 264 -18.44 -19.51 -53.25
C PRO A 264 -18.01 -20.92 -52.69
N SER A 265 -18.45 -21.20 -51.44
CA SER A 265 -19.01 -22.46 -50.84
C SER A 265 -18.14 -23.75 -50.71
N TYR A 266 -18.20 -24.61 -49.67
CA TYR A 266 -19.36 -25.26 -48.99
C TYR A 266 -19.04 -25.84 -47.57
N ASN A 267 -20.13 -26.09 -46.80
CA ASN A 267 -20.33 -26.75 -45.47
C ASN A 267 -19.86 -28.23 -45.40
N THR A 268 -19.74 -28.95 -44.27
CA THR A 268 -20.72 -29.39 -43.21
C THR A 268 -19.96 -30.06 -42.04
N GLU A 269 -20.22 -29.77 -40.76
CA GLU A 269 -21.19 -30.37 -39.79
C GLU A 269 -20.88 -31.77 -39.18
N GLU A 270 -20.85 -31.77 -37.83
CA GLU A 270 -21.27 -32.77 -36.82
C GLU A 270 -20.59 -34.15 -36.58
N GLY A 271 -20.33 -34.43 -35.28
CA GLY A 271 -20.67 -35.73 -34.66
C GLY A 271 -19.56 -36.58 -34.00
N TYR A 272 -19.41 -36.46 -32.66
CA TYR A 272 -19.30 -37.52 -31.60
C TYR A 272 -18.91 -38.98 -32.00
N ILE A 273 -18.09 -39.82 -31.32
CA ILE A 273 -17.80 -40.15 -29.90
C ILE A 273 -16.48 -41.00 -29.82
N THR A 274 -15.80 -40.92 -28.67
CA THR A 274 -15.08 -41.99 -27.90
C THR A 274 -13.66 -42.45 -28.25
N ALA A 275 -12.89 -42.57 -27.17
CA ALA A 275 -11.46 -42.89 -27.06
C ALA A 275 -11.12 -44.40 -27.18
N LYS A 276 -9.93 -44.70 -27.71
CA LYS A 276 -8.84 -45.43 -27.00
C LYS A 276 -7.67 -45.80 -27.93
N LEU A 277 -6.47 -45.52 -27.41
CA LEU A 277 -5.16 -46.20 -27.50
C LEU A 277 -4.61 -46.73 -28.86
N ILE A 278 -3.43 -46.17 -29.24
CA ILE A 278 -2.11 -46.78 -29.61
C ILE A 278 -2.09 -47.79 -30.81
N PRO A 279 -1.01 -48.00 -31.62
CA PRO A 279 0.32 -47.35 -31.82
C PRO A 279 0.67 -46.95 -33.29
N PHE A 280 1.83 -46.29 -33.42
CA PHE A 280 2.78 -46.19 -34.57
C PHE A 280 3.04 -47.53 -35.34
N PRO A 281 3.82 -47.65 -36.47
CA PRO A 281 4.87 -46.75 -37.03
C PRO A 281 5.02 -46.71 -38.58
N GLY A 282 6.05 -46.00 -39.08
CA GLY A 282 6.73 -46.27 -40.37
C GLY A 282 6.62 -45.15 -41.41
N ARG A 283 7.52 -44.15 -41.47
CA ARG A 283 8.84 -44.12 -42.19
C ARG A 283 8.76 -44.49 -43.68
N ILE A 284 8.95 -43.51 -44.55
CA ILE A 284 9.63 -43.65 -45.84
C ILE A 284 10.67 -42.52 -45.96
N THR A 285 11.87 -42.94 -46.34
CA THR A 285 13.12 -42.19 -46.51
C THR A 285 13.38 -41.94 -48.00
N ILE A 286 14.57 -41.37 -48.32
CA ILE A 286 15.31 -41.35 -49.62
C ILE A 286 15.15 -40.00 -50.36
N GLU A 287 16.14 -39.23 -50.86
CA GLU A 287 17.63 -39.18 -50.96
C GLU A 287 17.96 -37.70 -51.35
N ALA A 288 18.97 -36.99 -50.83
CA ALA A 288 20.43 -37.02 -51.02
C ALA A 288 20.95 -36.50 -52.39
N GLU A 289 21.70 -35.39 -52.37
CA GLU A 289 22.87 -35.17 -53.24
C GLU A 289 23.85 -34.18 -52.56
N GLU A 290 25.14 -34.53 -52.59
CA GLU A 290 26.28 -33.97 -51.84
C GLU A 290 27.09 -32.95 -52.65
N THR A 291 27.94 -32.17 -51.97
CA THR A 291 29.35 -31.99 -52.37
C THR A 291 30.21 -31.51 -51.19
N GLU A 292 31.41 -32.09 -51.12
CA GLU A 292 32.35 -32.24 -50.00
C GLU A 292 33.36 -31.10 -49.81
N GLU A 293 33.91 -30.99 -48.58
CA GLU A 293 35.36 -31.02 -48.25
C GLU A 293 35.48 -30.91 -46.70
N GLN A 294 35.61 -32.00 -45.92
CA GLN A 294 36.83 -32.77 -45.52
C GLN A 294 37.98 -31.91 -44.95
N ALA A 295 38.68 -32.24 -43.87
CA ALA A 295 38.74 -33.38 -42.91
C ALA A 295 39.60 -32.87 -41.71
N GLY A 296 39.72 -33.46 -40.52
CA GLY A 296 39.47 -34.78 -39.88
C GLY A 296 40.22 -34.71 -38.53
N GLY A 297 40.22 -35.63 -37.57
CA GLY A 297 39.48 -36.83 -37.16
C GLY A 297 39.57 -36.82 -35.61
N GLU A 298 38.91 -37.67 -34.83
CA GLU A 298 39.14 -39.11 -34.77
C GLU A 298 37.97 -39.79 -34.02
N ILE A 299 37.65 -40.99 -34.47
CA ILE A 299 36.60 -41.92 -34.02
C ILE A 299 37.31 -43.06 -33.27
N ILE A 300 36.66 -43.67 -32.27
CA ILE A 300 36.64 -45.13 -32.03
C ILE A 300 35.43 -45.45 -31.14
N THR A 301 34.70 -46.49 -31.58
CA THR A 301 33.46 -47.08 -31.06
C THR A 301 33.72 -48.41 -30.35
N ASP A 302 32.62 -48.99 -29.85
CA ASP A 302 32.40 -50.42 -29.53
C ASP A 302 32.96 -50.88 -28.16
N ASP A 303 32.33 -51.75 -27.36
CA ASP A 303 31.23 -52.67 -27.61
C ASP A 303 30.76 -53.33 -26.28
N GLU A 304 29.69 -54.12 -26.40
CA GLU A 304 29.34 -55.30 -25.62
C GLU A 304 28.44 -55.28 -24.34
N VAL A 305 27.21 -55.76 -24.59
CA VAL A 305 26.61 -57.00 -24.04
C VAL A 305 25.88 -56.98 -22.69
N ILE A 306 24.55 -56.97 -22.85
CA ILE A 306 23.51 -57.56 -22.00
C ILE A 306 23.67 -59.08 -21.90
N LYS A 307 23.56 -59.67 -20.70
CA LYS A 307 22.81 -60.95 -20.51
C LYS A 307 22.55 -61.31 -19.04
N ARG A 308 21.25 -61.55 -18.76
CA ARG A 308 20.66 -62.52 -17.79
C ARG A 308 21.00 -62.29 -16.30
N GLU A 309 20.16 -62.56 -15.31
CA GLU A 309 18.87 -63.24 -15.19
C GLU A 309 18.27 -62.86 -13.82
N ARG A 310 16.95 -62.98 -13.69
CA ARG A 310 16.22 -62.82 -12.43
C ARG A 310 16.55 -63.94 -11.44
N ASN A 311 16.81 -63.60 -10.17
CA ASN A 311 15.96 -63.94 -9.00
C ASN A 311 16.79 -63.98 -7.70
N GLY A 312 16.27 -63.29 -6.67
CA GLY A 312 16.02 -63.90 -5.37
C GLY A 312 17.15 -63.99 -4.34
N SER A 313 16.89 -63.28 -3.23
CA SER A 313 16.94 -63.83 -1.87
C SER A 313 18.26 -63.88 -1.08
N GLN A 314 18.26 -63.03 -0.05
CA GLN A 314 18.64 -63.28 1.36
C GLN A 314 20.10 -63.29 1.84
N ILE A 315 20.31 -62.33 2.78
CA ILE A 315 20.95 -62.42 4.10
C ILE A 315 22.46 -62.68 4.15
N GLY A 316 23.20 -61.74 4.77
CA GLY A 316 24.56 -62.02 5.23
C GLY A 316 25.30 -60.81 5.81
N HIS A 317 25.31 -60.76 7.14
CA HIS A 317 25.99 -59.84 8.06
C HIS A 317 27.36 -59.20 7.70
N LYS A 318 27.49 -57.96 8.23
CA LYS A 318 28.63 -57.35 8.96
C LYS A 318 29.77 -56.63 8.21
N LEU A 319 29.78 -55.31 8.48
CA LEU A 319 30.89 -54.46 8.93
C LEU A 319 32.12 -54.28 8.00
N VAL A 320 32.38 -53.03 7.61
CA VAL A 320 33.50 -52.17 8.08
C VAL A 320 33.80 -51.08 7.02
N ARG A 321 33.85 -49.82 7.50
CA ARG A 321 34.54 -48.62 6.95
C ARG A 321 34.03 -47.96 5.66
N GLY A 322 33.94 -46.63 5.76
CA GLY A 322 34.48 -45.73 4.72
C GLY A 322 33.46 -44.89 3.97
N ASP A 323 33.47 -43.59 4.27
CA ASP A 323 33.21 -42.46 3.37
C ASP A 323 31.82 -42.27 2.76
N PHE A 324 31.00 -41.46 3.44
CA PHE A 324 29.83 -40.81 2.84
C PHE A 324 30.22 -39.45 2.24
N SER A 325 30.35 -39.41 0.92
CA SER A 325 30.56 -38.19 0.15
C SER A 325 29.28 -37.35 0.06
N LEU A 326 29.47 -36.03 0.19
CA LEU A 326 28.52 -34.94 0.38
C LEU A 326 27.65 -34.58 -0.85
N HIS A 327 27.39 -35.51 -1.77
CA HIS A 327 26.76 -35.17 -3.05
C HIS A 327 25.26 -35.45 -3.16
N HIS A 328 24.69 -36.32 -2.32
CA HIS A 328 23.29 -36.77 -2.44
C HIS A 328 22.25 -35.97 -1.65
N LEU A 329 22.65 -35.02 -0.79
CA LEU A 329 21.71 -34.17 -0.03
C LEU A 329 21.23 -32.92 -0.78
N SER A 330 21.84 -32.56 -1.92
CA SER A 330 21.49 -31.33 -2.66
C SER A 330 20.26 -31.45 -3.57
N LEU A 331 19.89 -32.67 -3.97
CA LEU A 331 18.82 -32.93 -4.95
C LEU A 331 17.44 -33.13 -4.32
N ILE A 332 17.38 -33.57 -3.06
CA ILE A 332 16.10 -33.72 -2.33
C ILE A 332 15.65 -32.37 -1.74
N ASP A 333 16.60 -31.51 -1.38
CA ASP A 333 16.34 -30.19 -0.78
C ASP A 333 15.81 -29.16 -1.81
N THR A 334 16.14 -29.33 -3.09
CA THR A 334 15.71 -28.41 -4.17
C THR A 334 14.26 -28.65 -4.62
N GLN A 335 13.81 -29.90 -4.66
CA GLN A 335 12.44 -30.25 -5.07
C GLN A 335 11.41 -29.93 -3.96
N LEU A 336 11.74 -30.22 -2.69
CA LEU A 336 10.85 -29.93 -1.56
C LEU A 336 10.72 -28.41 -1.31
N ASN A 337 11.81 -27.66 -1.41
CA ASN A 337 11.78 -26.19 -1.33
C ASN A 337 10.94 -25.58 -2.46
N HIS A 338 10.99 -26.12 -3.68
CA HIS A 338 10.19 -25.59 -4.79
C HIS A 338 8.68 -25.73 -4.55
N ILE A 339 8.23 -26.87 -4.01
CA ILE A 339 6.81 -27.12 -3.73
C ILE A 339 6.33 -26.30 -2.53
N LEU A 340 7.13 -26.18 -1.47
CA LEU A 340 6.85 -25.33 -0.31
C LEU A 340 6.82 -23.83 -0.68
N ILE A 341 7.75 -23.37 -1.54
CA ILE A 341 7.77 -22.00 -2.04
C ILE A 341 6.58 -21.73 -2.96
N MET A 342 6.13 -22.69 -3.78
CA MET A 342 4.95 -22.52 -4.62
C MET A 342 3.64 -22.52 -3.80
N ALA A 343 3.51 -23.39 -2.80
CA ALA A 343 2.37 -23.40 -1.88
C ALA A 343 2.32 -22.11 -1.03
N ALA A 344 3.47 -21.66 -0.51
CA ALA A 344 3.58 -20.39 0.21
C ALA A 344 3.30 -19.19 -0.71
N ARG A 345 3.75 -19.21 -1.97
CA ARG A 345 3.46 -18.16 -2.98
C ARG A 345 1.99 -18.07 -3.34
N HIS A 346 1.27 -19.20 -3.41
CA HIS A 346 -0.16 -19.19 -3.76
C HIS A 346 -1.03 -18.71 -2.59
N ILE A 347 -0.66 -19.07 -1.35
CA ILE A 347 -1.37 -18.65 -0.13
C ILE A 347 -1.09 -17.16 0.20
N THR A 348 0.13 -16.67 -0.02
CA THR A 348 0.52 -15.27 0.27
C THR A 348 0.07 -14.27 -0.81
N ARG A 349 0.01 -14.66 -2.09
CA ARG A 349 -0.54 -13.83 -3.18
C ARG A 349 -1.98 -13.39 -2.92
N LYS A 350 -2.79 -14.23 -2.25
CA LYS A 350 -4.20 -13.97 -1.97
C LYS A 350 -4.43 -13.09 -0.75
N LEU A 351 -3.40 -12.90 0.08
CA LEU A 351 -3.57 -12.37 1.42
C LEU A 351 -3.04 -10.95 1.57
N TRP A 352 -1.88 -10.59 1.03
CA TRP A 352 -1.22 -9.35 1.45
C TRP A 352 -0.48 -8.64 0.32
N GLN A 353 -1.07 -7.54 -0.17
CA GLN A 353 -0.38 -6.51 -0.93
C GLN A 353 -0.51 -5.15 -0.23
N PRO A 354 0.58 -4.50 0.22
CA PRO A 354 0.55 -3.10 0.58
C PRO A 354 0.80 -2.23 -0.67
N LYS A 355 -0.20 -1.43 -1.03
CA LYS A 355 -0.12 -0.40 -2.07
C LYS A 355 0.23 0.93 -1.44
N PHE A 356 1.39 1.49 -1.77
CA PHE A 356 1.64 2.92 -1.58
C PHE A 356 2.07 3.54 -2.91
N PRO A 357 1.12 4.04 -3.73
CA PRO A 357 1.42 5.11 -4.65
C PRO A 357 1.31 6.44 -3.89
N ILE A 358 2.34 7.27 -3.98
CA ILE A 358 2.20 8.70 -3.69
C ILE A 358 1.19 9.23 -4.70
N LYS A 359 -0.04 9.46 -4.22
CA LYS A 359 -1.12 10.03 -5.03
C LYS A 359 -1.00 11.55 -4.97
N TYR A 360 -0.54 12.17 -6.05
CA TYR A 360 -1.06 13.49 -6.36
C TYR A 360 -2.53 13.28 -6.74
N GLN A 361 -3.46 13.71 -5.89
CA GLN A 361 -4.84 13.89 -6.31
C GLN A 361 -4.88 15.17 -7.14
N ARG A 362 -4.63 15.03 -8.43
CA ARG A 362 -5.02 16.06 -9.39
C ARG A 362 -6.48 15.82 -9.74
N ARG A 363 -7.21 16.91 -9.95
CA ARG A 363 -8.58 16.84 -10.43
C ARG A 363 -8.54 16.25 -11.85
N GLY A 364 -9.69 15.84 -12.35
CA GLY A 364 -9.80 15.54 -13.77
C GLY A 364 -10.62 16.65 -14.40
N LEU A 365 -10.29 17.04 -15.62
CA LEU A 365 -11.17 17.86 -16.44
C LEU A 365 -12.54 17.18 -16.48
N ALA A 366 -13.53 17.86 -15.92
CA ALA A 366 -14.92 17.43 -15.96
C ALA A 366 -15.61 18.12 -17.13
N LEU A 367 -16.27 17.33 -17.97
CA LEU A 367 -17.03 17.86 -19.09
C LEU A 367 -18.49 18.06 -18.70
N GLN A 368 -19.12 19.10 -19.24
CA GLN A 368 -20.56 19.28 -19.14
C GLN A 368 -21.28 18.14 -19.91
N GLU A 369 -22.56 17.92 -19.61
CA GLU A 369 -23.35 16.85 -20.22
C GLU A 369 -23.38 16.98 -21.75
N HIS A 370 -23.58 18.20 -22.28
CA HIS A 370 -23.64 18.42 -23.73
C HIS A 370 -22.31 18.11 -24.44
N GLN A 371 -21.16 18.42 -23.83
CA GLN A 371 -19.81 18.10 -24.32
C GLN A 371 -19.59 16.58 -24.31
N SER A 372 -19.94 15.94 -23.19
CA SER A 372 -19.87 14.48 -23.06
C SER A 372 -20.72 13.76 -24.12
N LYS A 373 -21.95 14.27 -24.38
CA LYS A 373 -22.83 13.77 -25.45
C LYS A 373 -22.25 13.98 -26.85
N GLN A 374 -21.54 15.07 -27.10
CA GLN A 374 -20.86 15.29 -28.38
C GLN A 374 -19.77 14.22 -28.61
N LEU A 375 -18.92 13.98 -27.61
CA LEU A 375 -17.90 12.92 -27.70
C LEU A 375 -18.52 11.54 -27.93
N LEU A 376 -19.62 11.23 -27.24
CA LEU A 376 -20.35 9.99 -27.48
C LEU A 376 -20.83 9.86 -28.94
N ARG A 377 -21.33 10.94 -29.56
CA ARG A 377 -21.74 10.94 -30.98
C ARG A 377 -20.57 10.71 -31.91
N GLU A 378 -19.42 11.33 -31.65
CA GLU A 378 -18.20 11.16 -32.46
C GLU A 378 -17.75 9.70 -32.51
N PHE A 379 -17.93 8.97 -31.41
CA PHE A 379 -17.64 7.53 -31.33
C PHE A 379 -18.80 6.64 -31.76
N GLY A 380 -19.88 7.21 -32.29
CA GLY A 380 -21.05 6.49 -32.79
C GLY A 380 -21.90 5.84 -31.69
N ILE A 381 -21.84 6.33 -30.46
CA ILE A 381 -22.70 5.83 -29.37
C ILE A 381 -24.05 6.57 -29.45
N PRO A 382 -25.20 5.85 -29.41
CA PRO A 382 -26.50 6.50 -29.49
C PRO A 382 -26.74 7.43 -28.30
N VAL A 383 -27.07 8.68 -28.57
CA VAL A 383 -27.40 9.69 -27.55
C VAL A 383 -28.73 10.36 -27.86
N GLN A 384 -29.40 10.82 -26.81
CA GLN A 384 -30.54 11.72 -26.89
C GLN A 384 -30.16 13.02 -27.62
N ASN A 385 -31.00 13.49 -28.54
CA ASN A 385 -30.79 14.80 -29.16
C ASN A 385 -31.03 15.91 -28.13
N GLY A 386 -30.30 17.00 -28.27
CA GLY A 386 -30.52 18.18 -27.45
C GLY A 386 -29.64 19.34 -27.88
N LYS A 387 -30.11 20.54 -27.57
CA LYS A 387 -29.41 21.81 -27.82
C LYS A 387 -29.32 22.61 -26.52
N VAL A 388 -28.21 23.34 -26.39
CA VAL A 388 -28.00 24.25 -25.26
C VAL A 388 -28.75 25.55 -25.54
N ALA A 389 -29.43 26.06 -24.52
CA ALA A 389 -30.00 27.41 -24.49
C ALA A 389 -29.31 28.23 -23.39
N THR A 390 -29.03 29.49 -23.69
CA THR A 390 -28.45 30.47 -22.75
C THR A 390 -29.47 31.49 -22.26
N THR A 391 -30.60 31.60 -22.96
CA THR A 391 -31.70 32.48 -22.59
C THR A 391 -33.02 31.70 -22.56
N PRO A 392 -33.99 32.07 -21.70
CA PRO A 392 -35.30 31.40 -21.68
C PRO A 392 -36.03 31.46 -23.03
N ALA A 393 -35.85 32.55 -23.78
CA ALA A 393 -36.51 32.79 -25.07
C ALA A 393 -36.06 31.82 -26.19
N GLU A 394 -34.87 31.22 -26.08
CA GLU A 394 -34.39 30.21 -27.04
C GLU A 394 -35.11 28.86 -26.88
N VAL A 395 -35.57 28.55 -25.67
CA VAL A 395 -36.10 27.23 -25.30
C VAL A 395 -37.34 26.84 -26.11
N PRO A 396 -38.37 27.71 -26.29
CA PRO A 396 -39.54 27.38 -27.11
C PRO A 396 -39.20 26.99 -28.55
N GLY A 397 -38.20 27.65 -29.16
CA GLY A 397 -37.75 27.36 -30.51
C GLY A 397 -37.19 25.93 -30.60
N ILE A 398 -36.26 25.60 -29.71
CA ILE A 398 -35.64 24.27 -29.65
C ILE A 398 -36.68 23.19 -29.37
N MET A 399 -37.63 23.44 -28.46
CA MET A 399 -38.67 22.47 -28.14
C MET A 399 -39.56 22.13 -29.33
N ARG A 400 -39.91 23.12 -30.17
CA ARG A 400 -40.71 22.89 -31.39
C ARG A 400 -39.97 22.01 -32.39
N GLU A 401 -38.65 22.15 -32.50
CA GLU A 401 -37.84 21.27 -33.36
C GLU A 401 -37.89 19.79 -32.94
N TYR A 402 -38.12 19.53 -31.65
CA TYR A 402 -38.23 18.18 -31.08
C TYR A 402 -39.68 17.73 -30.84
N GLY A 403 -40.66 18.38 -31.48
CA GLY A 403 -42.07 17.96 -31.39
C GLY A 403 -42.81 18.44 -30.14
N GLY A 404 -42.25 19.39 -29.39
CA GLY A 404 -42.93 20.14 -28.34
C GLY A 404 -42.70 19.64 -26.91
N LYS A 405 -42.61 18.32 -26.67
CA LYS A 405 -42.33 17.75 -25.35
C LYS A 405 -40.83 17.50 -25.18
N CYS A 406 -40.22 18.09 -24.16
CA CYS A 406 -38.76 18.04 -23.95
C CYS A 406 -38.38 17.90 -22.47
N VAL A 407 -37.13 17.57 -22.22
CA VAL A 407 -36.50 17.60 -20.90
C VAL A 407 -35.54 18.78 -20.83
N ILE A 408 -35.70 19.65 -19.83
CA ILE A 408 -34.84 20.80 -19.57
C ILE A 408 -33.91 20.45 -18.42
N LYS A 409 -32.61 20.52 -18.65
CA LYS A 409 -31.57 20.11 -17.70
C LYS A 409 -30.57 21.23 -17.44
N SER A 410 -30.40 21.63 -16.19
CA SER A 410 -29.35 22.58 -15.79
C SER A 410 -27.96 22.02 -16.11
N GLN A 411 -27.10 22.82 -16.73
CA GLN A 411 -25.73 22.43 -17.04
C GLN A 411 -24.80 22.87 -15.90
N ILE A 412 -24.55 21.96 -14.96
CA ILE A 412 -23.52 22.11 -13.92
C ILE A 412 -22.70 20.82 -13.86
N LEU A 413 -21.43 20.92 -13.48
CA LEU A 413 -20.50 19.78 -13.42
C LEU A 413 -20.79 18.79 -12.29
N LYS A 414 -21.63 19.17 -11.32
CA LYS A 414 -21.99 18.32 -10.16
C LYS A 414 -23.26 17.52 -10.45
N GLY A 415 -23.26 16.27 -10.00
CA GLY A 415 -24.40 15.36 -10.11
C GLY A 415 -25.53 15.69 -9.13
N GLY A 416 -26.58 14.86 -9.15
CA GLY A 416 -27.74 15.02 -8.26
C GLY A 416 -28.68 16.17 -8.63
N ARG A 417 -28.57 16.69 -9.86
CA ARG A 417 -29.33 17.86 -10.36
C ARG A 417 -30.85 17.69 -10.19
N GLY A 418 -31.38 16.50 -10.48
CA GLY A 418 -32.82 16.24 -10.39
C GLY A 418 -33.42 16.44 -8.99
N LYS A 419 -32.63 16.26 -7.92
CA LYS A 419 -33.03 16.46 -6.52
C LYS A 419 -32.49 17.77 -5.93
N GLY A 420 -31.88 18.62 -6.73
CA GLY A 420 -31.30 19.88 -6.28
C GLY A 420 -32.35 20.95 -6.01
N THR A 421 -31.95 22.01 -5.32
CA THR A 421 -32.79 23.17 -4.99
C THR A 421 -32.09 24.44 -5.41
N PHE A 422 -32.82 25.33 -6.09
CA PHE A 422 -32.31 26.64 -6.48
C PHE A 422 -32.41 27.66 -5.34
N ASP A 423 -31.62 28.73 -5.42
CA ASP A 423 -31.66 29.87 -4.49
C ASP A 423 -33.00 30.60 -4.46
N ASN A 424 -33.74 30.63 -5.57
CA ASN A 424 -35.11 31.15 -5.68
C ASN A 424 -36.19 30.18 -5.15
N GLY A 425 -35.81 29.03 -4.59
CA GLY A 425 -36.72 28.02 -4.05
C GLY A 425 -37.25 27.01 -5.07
N PHE A 426 -36.96 27.17 -6.36
CA PHE A 426 -37.35 26.22 -7.40
C PHE A 426 -36.69 24.83 -7.15
N GLN A 427 -37.46 23.76 -7.34
CA GLN A 427 -37.04 22.40 -6.99
C GLN A 427 -36.72 21.58 -8.22
N GLY A 428 -35.52 21.01 -8.28
CA GLY A 428 -35.05 20.09 -9.31
C GLY A 428 -34.48 20.79 -10.54
N GLY A 429 -33.21 20.50 -10.86
CA GLY A 429 -32.50 20.96 -12.06
C GLY A 429 -32.72 20.10 -13.31
N VAL A 430 -33.64 19.13 -13.27
CA VAL A 430 -34.06 18.31 -14.42
C VAL A 430 -35.58 18.26 -14.42
N LYS A 431 -36.21 18.79 -15.47
CA LYS A 431 -37.67 18.91 -15.57
C LYS A 431 -38.16 18.52 -16.94
N ILE A 432 -39.34 17.91 -17.00
CA ILE A 432 -40.05 17.65 -18.25
C ILE A 432 -40.99 18.83 -18.50
N ALA A 433 -40.90 19.41 -19.69
CA ALA A 433 -41.81 20.43 -20.20
C ALA A 433 -42.65 19.83 -21.33
N LYS A 434 -43.97 19.91 -21.22
CA LYS A 434 -44.92 19.37 -22.20
C LYS A 434 -45.19 20.34 -23.34
N LEU A 435 -45.08 21.64 -23.06
CA LEU A 435 -45.36 22.72 -24.01
C LEU A 435 -44.20 23.72 -24.05
N PRO A 436 -43.94 24.37 -25.20
CA PRO A 436 -42.88 25.37 -25.34
C PRO A 436 -42.91 26.49 -24.28
N GLU A 437 -44.10 27.00 -23.95
CA GLU A 437 -44.32 28.07 -22.96
C GLU A 437 -43.94 27.61 -21.54
N GLU A 438 -44.26 26.35 -21.20
CA GLU A 438 -43.83 25.72 -19.94
C GLU A 438 -42.30 25.63 -19.87
N GLY A 439 -41.65 25.35 -21.00
CA GLY A 439 -40.21 25.29 -21.07
C GLY A 439 -39.51 26.64 -20.89
N GLU A 440 -40.06 27.70 -21.46
CA GLU A 440 -39.61 29.08 -21.19
C GLU A 440 -39.75 29.43 -19.71
N HIS A 441 -40.89 29.11 -19.10
CA HIS A 441 -41.09 29.33 -17.68
C HIS A 441 -40.08 28.55 -16.83
N ILE A 442 -39.92 27.25 -17.06
CA ILE A 442 -38.97 26.42 -16.31
C ILE A 442 -37.54 26.94 -16.45
N SER A 443 -37.11 27.26 -17.66
CA SER A 443 -35.75 27.77 -17.90
C SER A 443 -35.53 29.15 -17.27
N SER A 444 -36.55 30.01 -17.19
CA SER A 444 -36.46 31.29 -16.45
C SER A 444 -36.20 31.12 -14.95
N GLN A 445 -36.66 30.00 -14.36
CA GLN A 445 -36.41 29.68 -12.95
C GLN A 445 -35.04 29.03 -12.72
N MET A 446 -34.38 28.56 -13.78
CA MET A 446 -33.08 27.92 -13.72
C MET A 446 -31.94 28.88 -14.08
N LEU A 447 -32.05 29.57 -15.22
CA LEU A 447 -30.99 30.42 -15.77
C LEU A 447 -30.78 31.65 -14.87
N GLY A 448 -29.51 31.92 -14.53
CA GLY A 448 -29.14 33.03 -13.64
C GLY A 448 -29.29 32.73 -12.14
N HIS A 449 -29.74 31.52 -11.78
CA HIS A 449 -29.93 31.08 -10.41
C HIS A 449 -28.91 30.02 -10.00
N ARG A 450 -28.59 29.93 -8.70
CA ARG A 450 -27.66 28.93 -8.16
C ARG A 450 -28.36 27.64 -7.77
N LEU A 451 -27.91 26.51 -8.32
CA LEU A 451 -28.41 25.17 -8.00
C LEU A 451 -27.54 24.52 -6.92
N ARG A 452 -28.15 24.18 -5.78
CA ARG A 452 -27.55 23.33 -4.74
C ARG A 452 -27.96 21.88 -4.95
N THR A 453 -26.99 20.97 -4.87
CA THR A 453 -27.21 19.52 -4.84
C THR A 453 -26.49 18.91 -3.64
N LYS A 454 -26.70 17.62 -3.37
CA LYS A 454 -25.91 16.88 -2.34
C LYS A 454 -24.40 16.92 -2.62
N GLN A 455 -24.00 17.20 -3.86
CA GLN A 455 -22.60 17.18 -4.33
C GLN A 455 -21.99 18.59 -4.50
N THR A 456 -22.74 19.66 -4.21
CA THR A 456 -22.24 21.05 -4.23
C THR A 456 -21.92 21.50 -2.81
N SER A 457 -20.85 22.27 -2.62
CA SER A 457 -20.57 22.99 -1.37
C SER A 457 -21.19 24.40 -1.38
N GLY A 458 -21.45 24.95 -0.20
CA GLY A 458 -21.93 26.33 -0.02
C GLY A 458 -23.27 26.63 -0.72
N ASP A 459 -23.34 27.79 -1.37
CA ASP A 459 -24.58 28.35 -1.93
C ASP A 459 -25.05 27.70 -3.23
N GLY A 460 -24.27 26.77 -3.80
CA GLY A 460 -24.56 26.10 -5.06
C GLY A 460 -23.88 26.75 -6.26
N ILE A 461 -24.07 26.15 -7.44
CA ILE A 461 -23.40 26.55 -8.69
C ILE A 461 -24.37 27.35 -9.55
N LEU A 462 -23.91 28.50 -10.07
CA LEU A 462 -24.69 29.33 -10.99
C LEU A 462 -25.01 28.54 -12.27
N VAL A 463 -26.28 28.52 -12.66
CA VAL A 463 -26.73 27.88 -13.90
C VAL A 463 -26.81 28.93 -15.00
N GLU A 464 -25.83 28.95 -15.90
CA GLU A 464 -25.79 29.87 -17.05
C GLU A 464 -26.36 29.25 -18.33
N LYS A 465 -26.48 27.92 -18.35
CA LYS A 465 -26.88 27.14 -19.51
C LYS A 465 -27.87 26.06 -19.11
N VAL A 466 -28.86 25.82 -19.96
CA VAL A 466 -29.74 24.66 -19.87
C VAL A 466 -29.63 23.84 -21.15
N LEU A 467 -29.65 22.51 -21.02
CA LEU A 467 -29.77 21.59 -22.14
C LEU A 467 -31.25 21.26 -22.32
N VAL A 468 -31.80 21.60 -23.48
CA VAL A 468 -33.14 21.22 -23.92
C VAL A 468 -33.00 19.97 -24.77
N ALA A 469 -33.44 18.82 -24.25
CA ALA A 469 -33.28 17.51 -24.86
C ALA A 469 -34.65 16.92 -25.26
N GLU A 470 -34.67 16.10 -26.33
CA GLU A 470 -35.90 15.42 -26.77
C GLU A 470 -36.47 14.55 -25.64
N PHE A 471 -37.79 14.46 -25.53
CA PHE A 471 -38.36 13.52 -24.56
C PHE A 471 -38.30 12.09 -25.11
N GLU A 472 -37.73 11.17 -24.34
CA GLU A 472 -37.57 9.76 -24.71
C GLU A 472 -38.45 8.90 -23.82
N GLU A 473 -39.32 8.09 -24.42
CA GLU A 473 -40.01 7.03 -23.68
C GLU A 473 -39.06 5.82 -23.59
N CYS A 474 -38.78 5.39 -22.36
CA CYS A 474 -37.92 4.24 -22.10
C CYS A 474 -38.62 3.23 -21.20
N ASP A 475 -38.33 1.96 -21.43
CA ASP A 475 -38.89 0.84 -20.67
C ASP A 475 -38.15 0.67 -19.33
N GLU A 476 -36.83 0.86 -19.36
CA GLU A 476 -35.95 0.80 -18.20
C GLU A 476 -34.83 1.83 -18.30
N GLU A 477 -34.40 2.35 -17.16
CA GLU A 477 -33.23 3.21 -17.03
C GLU A 477 -32.09 2.43 -16.40
N TRP A 478 -31.00 2.22 -17.13
CA TRP A 478 -29.82 1.50 -16.64
C TRP A 478 -28.72 2.49 -16.25
N TYR A 479 -27.80 2.04 -15.41
CA TYR A 479 -26.54 2.73 -15.11
C TYR A 479 -25.40 2.00 -15.82
N LEU A 480 -24.51 2.74 -16.48
CA LEU A 480 -23.32 2.19 -17.12
C LEU A 480 -22.12 3.11 -16.91
N ALA A 481 -20.98 2.57 -16.47
CA ALA A 481 -19.73 3.33 -16.42
C ALA A 481 -18.50 2.49 -16.75
N ILE A 482 -17.47 3.13 -17.30
CA ILE A 482 -16.10 2.60 -17.38
C ILE A 482 -15.22 3.49 -16.50
N ALA A 483 -14.44 2.87 -15.61
CA ALA A 483 -13.53 3.57 -14.70
C ALA A 483 -12.24 2.76 -14.48
N LEU A 484 -11.27 3.36 -13.78
CA LEU A 484 -10.07 2.66 -13.29
C LEU A 484 -10.22 2.26 -11.83
N ASP A 485 -10.17 0.95 -11.56
CA ASP A 485 -10.13 0.41 -10.21
C ASP A 485 -8.69 0.51 -9.66
N ARG A 486 -8.47 1.46 -8.75
CA ARG A 486 -7.16 1.70 -8.13
C ARG A 486 -6.75 0.57 -7.18
N GLU A 487 -7.68 -0.24 -6.68
CA GLU A 487 -7.40 -1.41 -5.83
C GLU A 487 -7.08 -2.67 -6.63
N LYS A 488 -7.51 -2.76 -7.89
CA LYS A 488 -7.11 -3.88 -8.76
C LYS A 488 -6.08 -3.51 -9.83
N TYR A 489 -5.79 -2.22 -9.99
CA TYR A 489 -4.91 -1.71 -11.05
C TYR A 489 -5.41 -2.12 -12.45
N SER A 490 -6.72 -2.14 -12.65
CA SER A 490 -7.34 -2.56 -13.91
C SER A 490 -8.55 -1.68 -14.24
N PRO A 491 -8.92 -1.56 -15.51
CA PRO A 491 -10.21 -0.98 -15.86
C PRO A 491 -11.35 -1.86 -15.35
N VAL A 492 -12.51 -1.23 -15.14
CA VAL A 492 -13.72 -1.87 -14.66
C VAL A 492 -14.94 -1.31 -15.38
N VAL A 493 -15.83 -2.19 -15.84
CA VAL A 493 -17.19 -1.85 -16.23
C VAL A 493 -18.09 -1.94 -15.00
N LEU A 494 -18.80 -0.87 -14.70
CA LEU A 494 -19.84 -0.82 -13.67
C LEU A 494 -21.20 -0.75 -14.35
N ILE A 495 -22.13 -1.62 -13.99
CA ILE A 495 -23.45 -1.67 -14.62
C ILE A 495 -24.53 -2.04 -13.62
N SER A 496 -25.69 -1.41 -13.74
CA SER A 496 -26.90 -1.75 -12.98
C SER A 496 -28.14 -1.54 -13.84
N ARG A 497 -29.18 -2.36 -13.65
CA ARG A 497 -30.51 -2.12 -14.23
C ARG A 497 -31.31 -1.04 -13.49
N SER A 498 -30.76 -0.50 -12.40
CA SER A 498 -31.32 0.59 -11.61
C SER A 498 -30.52 1.87 -11.85
N GLY A 499 -30.75 2.51 -12.99
CA GLY A 499 -30.25 3.83 -13.34
C GLY A 499 -31.19 4.95 -12.90
N GLY A 500 -30.84 6.19 -13.24
CA GLY A 500 -31.63 7.39 -12.91
C GLY A 500 -31.56 7.79 -11.43
N VAL A 501 -30.79 7.05 -10.63
CA VAL A 501 -30.60 7.25 -9.19
C VAL A 501 -29.13 7.45 -8.85
N ASP A 502 -28.87 7.90 -7.62
CA ASP A 502 -27.54 8.02 -7.04
C ASP A 502 -26.94 6.60 -6.88
N ILE A 503 -25.85 6.33 -7.59
CA ILE A 503 -25.30 4.98 -7.66
C ILE A 503 -24.55 4.62 -6.37
N GLU A 504 -24.04 5.62 -5.64
CA GLU A 504 -23.38 5.46 -4.37
C GLU A 504 -24.34 4.92 -3.29
N ASP A 505 -25.61 5.31 -3.34
CA ASP A 505 -26.66 4.74 -2.47
C ASP A 505 -26.99 3.30 -2.88
N THR A 506 -27.02 3.03 -4.20
CA THR A 506 -27.28 1.68 -4.76
C THR A 506 -26.16 0.69 -4.42
N ALA A 507 -24.92 1.18 -4.27
CA ALA A 507 -23.75 0.37 -3.93
C ALA A 507 -23.66 -0.03 -2.44
N LYS A 508 -24.31 0.71 -1.53
CA LYS A 508 -24.20 0.51 -0.07
C LYS A 508 -25.20 -0.48 0.53
N GLY A 509 -26.20 -0.94 -0.23
CA GLY A 509 -27.20 -1.90 0.24
C GLY A 509 -26.74 -3.36 0.20
N GLU A 510 -27.13 -4.17 1.19
CA GLU A 510 -27.02 -5.62 1.08
C GLU A 510 -27.83 -6.10 -0.13
N GLY A 511 -27.16 -6.78 -1.08
CA GLY A 511 -27.80 -7.21 -2.33
C GLY A 511 -27.89 -6.13 -3.42
N GLY A 512 -27.11 -5.04 -3.34
CA GLY A 512 -27.08 -3.96 -4.33
C GLY A 512 -27.03 -4.45 -5.79
N SER A 513 -27.75 -3.74 -6.68
CA SER A 513 -27.91 -4.11 -8.09
C SER A 513 -26.69 -3.75 -8.96
N LEU A 514 -25.76 -2.95 -8.44
CA LEU A 514 -24.52 -2.61 -9.13
C LEU A 514 -23.61 -3.84 -9.25
N ARG A 515 -23.17 -4.11 -10.47
CA ARG A 515 -22.23 -5.18 -10.81
C ARG A 515 -20.95 -4.58 -11.37
N SER A 516 -19.81 -5.17 -11.02
CA SER A 516 -18.48 -4.72 -11.43
C SER A 516 -17.77 -5.82 -12.20
N PHE A 517 -17.32 -5.50 -13.41
CA PHE A 517 -16.61 -6.44 -14.28
C PHE A 517 -15.25 -5.88 -14.66
N HIS A 518 -14.21 -6.40 -14.00
CA HIS A 518 -12.83 -6.09 -14.34
C HIS A 518 -12.42 -6.78 -15.64
N PHE A 519 -11.58 -6.11 -16.41
CA PHE A 519 -11.02 -6.60 -17.67
C PHE A 519 -9.59 -6.12 -17.84
N ASP A 520 -8.89 -6.70 -18.82
CA ASP A 520 -7.50 -6.40 -19.12
C ASP A 520 -7.41 -5.16 -20.03
N TYR A 521 -6.44 -4.29 -19.75
CA TYR A 521 -6.27 -3.03 -20.49
C TYR A 521 -5.86 -3.27 -21.95
N ASP A 522 -4.99 -4.25 -22.21
CA ASP A 522 -4.48 -4.51 -23.56
C ASP A 522 -5.51 -5.24 -24.43
N GLN A 523 -6.32 -6.11 -23.81
CA GLN A 523 -7.37 -6.84 -24.53
C GLN A 523 -8.66 -6.03 -24.73
N GLY A 524 -8.94 -5.07 -23.84
CA GLY A 524 -10.18 -4.29 -23.87
C GLY A 524 -11.43 -5.12 -23.63
N ILE A 525 -12.51 -4.79 -24.34
CA ILE A 525 -13.82 -5.45 -24.19
C ILE A 525 -13.83 -6.77 -24.98
N THR A 526 -13.89 -7.90 -24.26
CA THR A 526 -13.84 -9.25 -24.84
C THR A 526 -15.20 -9.97 -24.80
N ALA A 527 -15.37 -10.99 -25.63
CA ALA A 527 -16.57 -11.84 -25.62
C ALA A 527 -16.79 -12.54 -24.27
N ASP A 528 -15.72 -12.92 -23.56
CA ASP A 528 -15.83 -13.51 -22.21
C ASP A 528 -16.38 -12.49 -21.20
N LEU A 529 -15.91 -11.24 -21.25
CA LEU A 529 -16.43 -10.16 -20.42
C LEU A 529 -17.94 -9.98 -20.65
N LEU A 530 -18.38 -9.95 -21.91
CA LEU A 530 -19.80 -9.81 -22.26
C LEU A 530 -20.63 -11.02 -21.82
N LYS A 531 -20.07 -12.24 -21.89
CA LYS A 531 -20.72 -13.45 -21.39
C LYS A 531 -20.94 -13.41 -19.87
N ARG A 532 -19.94 -12.93 -19.12
CA ARG A 532 -20.05 -12.72 -17.66
C ARG A 532 -21.06 -11.63 -17.34
N LEU A 533 -21.00 -10.50 -18.03
CA LEU A 533 -21.95 -9.39 -17.88
C LEU A 533 -23.39 -9.86 -18.11
N ARG A 534 -23.64 -10.55 -19.23
CA ARG A 534 -24.94 -11.11 -19.56
C ARG A 534 -25.50 -11.97 -18.43
N LYS A 535 -24.70 -12.91 -17.92
CA LYS A 535 -25.12 -13.85 -16.88
C LYS A 535 -25.49 -13.13 -15.58
N ASP A 536 -24.68 -12.18 -15.15
CA ASP A 536 -24.79 -11.57 -13.81
C ASP A 536 -25.79 -10.39 -13.79
N VAL A 537 -25.95 -9.67 -14.90
CA VAL A 537 -26.94 -8.58 -15.06
C VAL A 537 -28.31 -9.13 -15.48
N GLY A 538 -28.36 -10.35 -16.04
CA GLY A 538 -29.58 -10.94 -16.58
C GLY A 538 -30.04 -10.27 -17.88
N ALA A 539 -29.09 -9.86 -18.73
CA ALA A 539 -29.39 -9.28 -20.03
C ALA A 539 -29.75 -10.37 -21.06
N SER A 540 -30.63 -10.04 -22.01
CA SER A 540 -30.97 -10.89 -23.15
C SER A 540 -29.80 -10.97 -24.14
N SER A 541 -29.85 -11.90 -25.10
CA SER A 541 -28.84 -12.00 -26.17
C SER A 541 -28.74 -10.69 -26.97
N ALA A 542 -29.88 -10.10 -27.34
CA ALA A 542 -29.94 -8.89 -28.15
C ALA A 542 -29.43 -7.67 -27.36
N GLU A 543 -29.79 -7.56 -26.07
CA GLU A 543 -29.26 -6.50 -25.20
C GLU A 543 -27.74 -6.62 -25.05
N THR A 544 -27.23 -7.86 -24.89
CA THR A 544 -25.79 -8.11 -24.75
C THR A 544 -25.01 -7.71 -26.00
N GLU A 545 -25.55 -7.95 -27.19
CA GLU A 545 -24.93 -7.56 -28.46
C GLU A 545 -24.84 -6.03 -28.56
N LYS A 546 -25.93 -5.32 -28.29
CA LYS A 546 -25.99 -3.85 -28.35
C LYS A 546 -25.13 -3.20 -27.27
N LEU A 547 -25.18 -3.71 -26.03
CA LEU A 547 -24.29 -3.28 -24.94
C LEU A 547 -22.83 -3.56 -25.27
N GLY A 548 -22.52 -4.68 -25.91
CA GLY A 548 -21.17 -5.00 -26.37
C GLY A 548 -20.63 -3.95 -27.33
N ALA A 549 -21.43 -3.56 -28.34
CA ALA A 549 -21.05 -2.50 -29.28
C ALA A 549 -20.83 -1.14 -28.57
N ILE A 550 -21.71 -0.78 -27.62
CA ILE A 550 -21.57 0.46 -26.83
C ILE A 550 -20.31 0.40 -25.96
N LEU A 551 -20.07 -0.71 -25.25
CA LEU A 551 -18.92 -0.89 -24.38
C LEU A 551 -17.60 -0.81 -25.14
N THR A 552 -17.52 -1.43 -26.32
CA THR A 552 -16.32 -1.35 -27.17
C THR A 552 -16.05 0.09 -27.59
N ARG A 553 -17.07 0.82 -28.07
CA ARG A 553 -16.93 2.24 -28.44
C ARG A 553 -16.59 3.13 -27.24
N LEU A 554 -17.18 2.86 -26.07
CA LEU A 554 -16.84 3.55 -24.82
C LEU A 554 -15.42 3.29 -24.40
N TRP A 555 -14.92 2.06 -24.58
CA TRP A 555 -13.52 1.73 -24.32
C TRP A 555 -12.57 2.45 -25.26
N ASP A 556 -12.89 2.50 -26.56
CA ASP A 556 -12.12 3.27 -27.54
C ASP A 556 -12.11 4.76 -27.17
N LEU A 557 -13.24 5.33 -26.73
CA LEU A 557 -13.34 6.69 -26.22
C LEU A 557 -12.50 6.87 -24.95
N PHE A 558 -12.58 5.91 -24.02
CA PHE A 558 -11.87 5.93 -22.74
C PHE A 558 -10.36 6.05 -22.95
N VAL A 559 -9.82 5.20 -23.83
CA VAL A 559 -8.39 5.15 -24.12
C VAL A 559 -7.95 6.35 -24.96
N SER A 560 -8.69 6.70 -26.01
CA SER A 560 -8.29 7.76 -26.96
C SER A 560 -8.36 9.17 -26.37
N ARG A 561 -9.25 9.41 -25.41
CA ARG A 561 -9.42 10.70 -24.74
C ARG A 561 -8.79 10.77 -23.35
N ASP A 562 -7.99 9.77 -22.96
CA ASP A 562 -7.35 9.68 -21.65
C ASP A 562 -8.36 9.86 -20.49
N ALA A 563 -9.52 9.22 -20.61
CA ALA A 563 -10.56 9.29 -19.59
C ALA A 563 -10.14 8.54 -18.31
N THR A 564 -10.64 8.99 -17.18
CA THR A 564 -10.54 8.30 -15.88
C THR A 564 -11.88 7.76 -15.41
N LEU A 565 -12.98 8.37 -15.88
CA LEU A 565 -14.35 7.95 -15.69
C LEU A 565 -15.17 8.33 -16.92
N LEU A 566 -15.90 7.38 -17.47
CA LEU A 566 -17.00 7.62 -18.39
C LEU A 566 -18.27 7.05 -17.75
N GLU A 567 -19.14 7.91 -17.25
CA GLU A 567 -20.40 7.52 -16.62
C GLU A 567 -21.58 7.92 -17.51
N ILE A 568 -22.51 6.99 -17.72
CA ILE A 568 -23.80 7.19 -18.38
C ILE A 568 -24.89 6.83 -17.37
N ASN A 569 -25.68 7.83 -16.97
CA ASN A 569 -26.71 7.65 -15.95
C ASN A 569 -27.89 8.63 -16.15
N PRO A 570 -29.00 8.23 -16.81
CA PRO A 570 -29.31 6.87 -17.25
C PRO A 570 -28.89 6.55 -18.70
N LEU A 571 -28.60 5.28 -18.94
CA LEU A 571 -28.64 4.61 -20.23
C LEU A 571 -30.06 4.05 -20.41
N ALA A 572 -30.88 4.71 -21.21
CA ALA A 572 -32.25 4.27 -21.45
C ALA A 572 -32.27 3.02 -22.32
N ARG A 573 -33.03 2.01 -21.89
CA ARG A 573 -33.43 0.86 -22.71
C ARG A 573 -34.77 1.17 -23.36
N THR A 574 -34.82 1.10 -24.68
CA THR A 574 -36.02 1.36 -25.47
C THR A 574 -36.36 0.16 -26.33
N GLY A 575 -37.63 -0.23 -26.36
CA GLY A 575 -38.10 -1.37 -27.14
C GLY A 575 -37.50 -2.69 -26.64
N VAL A 576 -37.23 -3.62 -27.56
CA VAL A 576 -36.79 -4.97 -27.17
C VAL A 576 -35.33 -5.00 -26.66
N ALA A 577 -34.43 -4.17 -27.20
CA ALA A 577 -33.01 -4.24 -26.86
C ALA A 577 -32.18 -3.00 -27.28
N ASP A 578 -32.80 -1.88 -27.64
CA ASP A 578 -32.05 -0.71 -28.07
C ASP A 578 -31.69 0.17 -26.88
N PHE A 579 -30.57 0.88 -26.99
CA PHE A 579 -30.04 1.68 -25.89
C PHE A 579 -29.69 3.09 -26.35
N LYS A 580 -30.08 4.09 -25.56
CA LYS A 580 -29.81 5.50 -25.82
C LYS A 580 -29.28 6.17 -24.56
N CYS A 581 -28.15 6.86 -24.68
CA CYS A 581 -27.57 7.62 -23.57
C CYS A 581 -28.38 8.91 -23.34
N LEU A 582 -29.07 8.98 -22.19
CA LEU A 582 -29.85 10.16 -21.83
C LEU A 582 -29.02 11.20 -21.08
N ASP A 583 -27.98 10.80 -20.36
CA ASP A 583 -27.13 11.69 -19.57
C ASP A 583 -25.73 11.08 -19.43
N ALA A 584 -24.70 11.92 -19.40
CA ALA A 584 -23.31 11.50 -19.35
C ALA A 584 -22.46 12.45 -18.51
N LYS A 585 -21.52 11.87 -17.76
CA LYS A 585 -20.55 12.58 -16.93
C LYS A 585 -19.17 11.99 -17.14
N PHE A 586 -18.31 12.75 -17.80
CA PHE A 586 -16.96 12.31 -18.13
C PHE A 586 -15.91 13.07 -17.33
N LEU A 587 -14.90 12.33 -16.85
CA LEU A 587 -13.71 12.87 -16.23
C LEU A 587 -12.49 12.44 -17.02
N ILE A 588 -11.66 13.41 -17.38
CA ILE A 588 -10.42 13.23 -18.17
C ILE A 588 -9.21 13.41 -17.27
N ASP A 589 -8.13 12.68 -17.53
CA ASP A 589 -6.87 12.82 -16.77
C ASP A 589 -6.20 14.18 -17.06
N ASP A 590 -6.03 15.02 -16.04
CA ASP A 590 -5.31 16.30 -16.16
C ASP A 590 -3.87 16.13 -16.67
N ALA A 591 -3.22 14.99 -16.40
CA ALA A 591 -1.88 14.73 -16.92
C ALA A 591 -1.85 14.52 -18.46
N SER A 592 -3.03 14.40 -19.08
CA SER A 592 -3.18 14.30 -20.53
C SER A 592 -3.31 15.64 -21.24
N GLN A 593 -3.39 16.76 -20.51
CA GLN A 593 -3.61 18.10 -21.09
C GLN A 593 -2.68 18.42 -22.28
N ARG A 594 -1.40 18.04 -22.20
CA ARG A 594 -0.42 18.28 -23.28
C ARG A 594 -0.76 17.57 -24.59
N ARG A 595 -1.42 16.41 -24.54
CA ARG A 595 -1.78 15.58 -25.70
C ARG A 595 -3.27 15.67 -26.06
N GLN A 596 -4.10 16.24 -25.17
CA GLN A 596 -5.54 16.47 -25.36
C GLN A 596 -5.86 17.98 -25.43
N THR A 597 -5.04 18.77 -26.12
CA THR A 597 -5.15 20.25 -26.12
C THR A 597 -6.52 20.77 -26.53
N GLU A 598 -7.12 20.19 -27.58
CA GLU A 598 -8.45 20.57 -28.06
C GLU A 598 -9.53 20.33 -27.01
N LEU A 599 -9.48 19.17 -26.33
CA LEU A 599 -10.44 18.81 -25.30
C LEU A 599 -10.33 19.70 -24.07
N PHE A 600 -9.10 20.06 -23.66
CA PHE A 600 -8.89 20.98 -22.55
C PHE A 600 -9.23 22.44 -22.89
N ALA A 601 -9.32 22.80 -24.17
CA ALA A 601 -9.83 24.11 -24.59
C ALA A 601 -11.34 24.26 -24.32
N GLU A 602 -12.07 23.14 -24.16
CA GLU A 602 -13.48 23.11 -23.81
C GLU A 602 -13.75 23.24 -22.29
N ARG A 603 -12.71 23.40 -21.47
CA ARG A 603 -12.83 23.53 -20.02
C ARG A 603 -13.74 24.70 -19.64
N ASP A 604 -14.79 24.39 -18.89
CA ASP A 604 -15.74 25.38 -18.40
C ASP A 604 -15.23 26.08 -17.14
N ILE A 605 -14.40 27.11 -17.35
CA ILE A 605 -13.78 27.89 -16.25
C ILE A 605 -14.85 28.59 -15.39
N GLN A 606 -16.00 28.97 -15.95
CA GLN A 606 -17.05 29.67 -15.20
C GLN A 606 -17.75 28.77 -14.19
N ALA A 607 -17.76 27.45 -14.43
CA ALA A 607 -18.33 26.46 -13.52
C ALA A 607 -17.40 26.09 -12.35
N GLU A 608 -16.16 26.60 -12.33
CA GLU A 608 -15.16 26.35 -11.29
C GLU A 608 -15.03 27.51 -10.30
N ILE A 609 -14.38 27.26 -9.16
CA ILE A 609 -14.23 28.25 -8.09
C ILE A 609 -13.14 29.26 -8.50
N PRO A 610 -13.43 30.58 -8.57
CA PRO A 610 -12.48 31.59 -9.06
C PRO A 610 -11.13 31.59 -8.33
N GLU A 611 -11.15 31.43 -7.01
CA GLU A 611 -9.95 31.39 -6.17
C GLU A 611 -9.06 30.19 -6.48
N GLU A 612 -9.65 29.04 -6.83
CA GLU A 612 -8.91 27.83 -7.21
C GLU A 612 -8.26 27.99 -8.59
N ILE A 613 -8.96 28.64 -9.53
CA ILE A 613 -8.43 28.96 -10.86
C ILE A 613 -7.25 29.93 -10.76
N GLU A 614 -7.38 30.97 -9.94
CA GLU A 614 -6.31 31.93 -9.72
C GLU A 614 -5.09 31.27 -9.08
N ALA A 615 -5.30 30.46 -8.03
CA ALA A 615 -4.25 29.67 -7.39
C ALA A 615 -3.50 28.80 -8.42
N GLN A 616 -4.22 28.12 -9.31
CA GLN A 616 -3.63 27.23 -10.32
C GLN A 616 -2.66 27.97 -11.26
N LYS A 617 -2.89 29.24 -11.59
CA LYS A 617 -2.00 30.04 -12.44
C LYS A 617 -0.60 30.23 -11.83
N TYR A 618 -0.50 30.15 -10.51
CA TYR A 618 0.75 30.24 -9.75
C TYR A 618 1.29 28.87 -9.32
N GLY A 619 0.71 27.78 -9.83
CA GLY A 619 1.09 26.42 -9.45
C GLY A 619 0.64 26.00 -8.05
N LEU A 620 -0.29 26.75 -7.45
CA LEU A 620 -0.87 26.45 -6.15
C LEU A 620 -2.07 25.50 -6.33
N VAL A 621 -2.20 24.52 -5.44
CA VAL A 621 -3.42 23.70 -5.33
C VAL A 621 -4.21 24.21 -4.13
N TYR A 622 -5.23 25.02 -4.41
CA TYR A 622 -6.12 25.58 -3.39
C TYR A 622 -7.47 24.85 -3.39
N ILE A 623 -8.02 24.62 -2.20
CA ILE A 623 -9.39 24.15 -2.00
C ILE A 623 -10.00 24.92 -0.84
N LYS A 624 -11.15 25.57 -1.07
CA LYS A 624 -11.88 26.29 -0.01
C LYS A 624 -12.54 25.30 0.95
N MET A 625 -12.49 25.58 2.25
CA MET A 625 -13.08 24.79 3.33
C MET A 625 -13.92 25.71 4.24
N GLU A 626 -14.58 25.14 5.26
CA GLU A 626 -15.56 25.86 6.10
C GLU A 626 -15.00 26.38 7.44
N GLY A 627 -13.69 26.34 7.64
CA GLY A 627 -13.05 26.79 8.89
C GLY A 627 -12.63 28.26 8.90
N ASN A 628 -11.85 28.62 9.91
CA ASN A 628 -11.36 29.97 10.17
C ASN A 628 -9.84 30.08 10.29
N ILE A 629 -9.11 28.97 10.12
CA ILE A 629 -7.64 28.94 10.14
C ILE A 629 -7.15 28.75 8.70
N GLY A 630 -6.58 29.79 8.11
CA GLY A 630 -5.92 29.69 6.82
C GLY A 630 -4.64 28.88 6.93
N ASN A 631 -4.24 28.14 5.90
CA ASN A 631 -2.93 27.50 5.87
C ASN A 631 -2.23 27.58 4.52
N VAL A 632 -0.90 27.60 4.57
CA VAL A 632 -0.01 27.54 3.41
C VAL A 632 1.04 26.47 3.69
N VAL A 633 1.06 25.43 2.87
CA VAL A 633 1.89 24.24 3.10
C VAL A 633 2.55 23.81 1.81
N ASN A 634 3.73 23.20 1.87
CA ASN A 634 4.38 22.61 0.71
C ASN A 634 4.28 21.08 0.71
N GLY A 635 3.58 20.55 -0.29
CA GLY A 635 3.27 19.14 -0.46
C GLY A 635 1.88 18.75 0.03
N ALA A 636 1.06 18.18 -0.85
CA ALA A 636 -0.32 17.77 -0.58
C ALA A 636 -0.49 16.89 0.67
N GLY A 637 0.45 15.97 0.93
CA GLY A 637 0.41 15.11 2.12
C GLY A 637 0.58 15.90 3.42
N LEU A 638 1.49 16.87 3.43
CA LEU A 638 1.71 17.74 4.59
C LEU A 638 0.54 18.73 4.75
N ALA A 639 -0.06 19.19 3.64
CA ALA A 639 -1.23 20.05 3.68
C ALA A 639 -2.43 19.33 4.33
N MET A 640 -2.70 18.08 3.94
CA MET A 640 -3.72 17.25 4.61
C MET A 640 -3.40 17.03 6.09
N ALA A 641 -2.14 16.68 6.41
CA ALA A 641 -1.73 16.47 7.80
C ALA A 641 -1.82 17.76 8.65
N THR A 642 -1.63 18.93 8.03
CA THR A 642 -1.77 20.24 8.70
C THR A 642 -3.23 20.51 9.02
N ASN A 643 -4.14 20.22 8.08
CA ASN A 643 -5.58 20.30 8.32
C ASN A 643 -6.00 19.36 9.45
N ASP A 644 -5.49 18.13 9.45
CA ASP A 644 -5.76 17.12 10.49
C ASP A 644 -5.20 17.55 11.85
N ALA A 645 -4.00 18.15 11.89
CA ALA A 645 -3.39 18.65 13.13
C ALA A 645 -4.19 19.82 13.73
N ILE A 646 -4.66 20.74 12.89
CA ILE A 646 -5.57 21.82 13.30
C ILE A 646 -6.85 21.23 13.89
N ALA A 647 -7.47 20.26 13.20
CA ALA A 647 -8.67 19.58 13.66
C ALA A 647 -8.45 18.81 14.98
N HIS A 648 -7.30 18.13 15.11
CA HIS A 648 -6.90 17.41 16.31
C HIS A 648 -6.83 18.32 17.55
N HIS A 649 -6.39 19.56 17.37
CA HIS A 649 -6.35 20.57 18.43
C HIS A 649 -7.68 21.35 18.60
N GLY A 650 -8.73 20.96 17.88
CA GLY A 650 -10.08 21.53 18.01
C GLY A 650 -10.27 22.86 17.27
N GLY A 651 -9.49 23.10 16.21
CA GLY A 651 -9.74 24.18 15.25
C GLY A 651 -10.35 23.66 13.94
N ALA A 652 -10.63 24.58 13.01
CA ALA A 652 -11.13 24.25 11.68
C ALA A 652 -10.35 25.00 10.60
N SER A 653 -9.85 24.27 9.60
CA SER A 653 -9.12 24.87 8.49
C SER A 653 -10.06 25.56 7.52
N ALA A 654 -9.76 26.80 7.16
CA ALA A 654 -10.50 27.60 6.17
C ALA A 654 -10.18 27.17 4.73
N ASN A 655 -9.04 26.52 4.53
CA ASN A 655 -8.63 26.02 3.22
C ASN A 655 -7.72 24.79 3.32
N PHE A 656 -7.49 24.17 2.18
CA PHE A 656 -6.33 23.35 1.89
C PHE A 656 -5.50 24.13 0.86
N LEU A 657 -4.20 24.33 1.10
CA LEU A 657 -3.31 24.92 0.10
C LEU A 657 -1.96 24.21 0.07
N ASP A 658 -1.68 23.59 -1.08
CA ASP A 658 -0.36 23.06 -1.42
C ASP A 658 0.35 24.02 -2.38
N ALA A 659 1.44 24.63 -1.90
CA ALA A 659 2.32 25.51 -2.66
C ALA A 659 3.32 24.76 -3.57
N GLY A 660 3.21 23.44 -3.64
CA GLY A 660 4.11 22.57 -4.39
C GLY A 660 5.52 22.58 -3.78
N GLY A 661 6.53 22.29 -4.60
CA GLY A 661 7.93 22.28 -4.16
C GLY A 661 8.61 23.66 -4.14
N GLN A 662 7.90 24.74 -4.49
CA GLN A 662 8.47 26.07 -4.74
C GLN A 662 7.81 27.10 -3.81
N ALA A 663 8.48 27.41 -2.71
CA ALA A 663 8.06 28.43 -1.75
C ALA A 663 8.72 29.78 -2.06
N THR A 664 8.44 30.34 -3.24
CA THR A 664 8.99 31.65 -3.66
C THR A 664 8.18 32.81 -3.07
N GLN A 665 8.74 34.03 -3.09
CA GLN A 665 8.04 35.24 -2.64
C GLN A 665 6.71 35.45 -3.38
N SER A 666 6.68 35.32 -4.71
CA SER A 666 5.46 35.56 -5.51
C SER A 666 4.37 34.51 -5.23
N THR A 667 4.77 33.25 -5.06
CA THR A 667 3.85 32.17 -4.70
C THR A 667 3.27 32.37 -3.30
N MET A 668 4.09 32.82 -2.34
CA MET A 668 3.64 33.15 -0.97
C MET A 668 2.70 34.36 -0.94
N GLN A 669 3.04 35.42 -1.67
CA GLN A 669 2.20 36.62 -1.79
C GLN A 669 0.82 36.25 -2.31
N LYS A 670 0.74 35.48 -3.40
CA LYS A 670 -0.55 35.05 -3.96
C LYS A 670 -1.31 34.10 -3.07
N ALA A 671 -0.63 33.20 -2.35
CA ALA A 671 -1.26 32.36 -1.35
C ALA A 671 -1.93 33.21 -0.26
N PHE A 672 -1.23 34.22 0.28
CA PHE A 672 -1.81 35.12 1.28
C PHE A 672 -2.95 35.96 0.73
N GLU A 673 -2.83 36.54 -0.47
CA GLU A 673 -3.93 37.30 -1.09
C GLU A 673 -5.21 36.46 -1.23
N ILE A 674 -5.09 35.21 -1.69
CA ILE A 674 -6.24 34.32 -1.88
C ILE A 674 -6.87 33.97 -0.53
N ILE A 675 -6.07 33.62 0.47
CA ILE A 675 -6.55 33.27 1.81
C ILE A 675 -7.23 34.46 2.49
N LEU A 676 -6.66 35.66 2.38
CA LEU A 676 -7.15 36.86 3.08
C LEU A 676 -8.42 37.47 2.47
N ARG A 677 -8.84 37.03 1.27
CA ARG A 677 -10.16 37.40 0.73
C ARG A 677 -11.30 36.71 1.46
N ASP A 678 -11.03 35.67 2.25
CA ASP A 678 -12.02 34.99 3.08
C ASP A 678 -12.08 35.64 4.47
N ASP A 679 -13.09 36.47 4.71
CA ASP A 679 -13.29 37.21 5.97
C ASP A 679 -13.42 36.31 7.22
N ARG A 680 -13.68 35.00 7.00
CA ARG A 680 -13.74 33.99 8.07
C ARG A 680 -12.35 33.68 8.63
N VAL A 681 -11.29 33.90 7.86
CA VAL A 681 -9.92 33.62 8.28
C VAL A 681 -9.52 34.56 9.41
N LYS A 682 -9.15 33.99 10.56
CA LYS A 682 -8.71 34.72 11.76
C LYS A 682 -7.23 34.56 12.07
N VAL A 683 -6.57 33.59 11.46
CA VAL A 683 -5.14 33.29 11.62
C VAL A 683 -4.65 32.51 10.41
N ILE A 684 -3.38 32.66 10.05
CA ILE A 684 -2.75 31.86 8.99
C ILE A 684 -1.63 31.00 9.60
N LEU A 685 -1.62 29.71 9.28
CA LEU A 685 -0.55 28.77 9.61
C LEU A 685 0.28 28.46 8.36
N VAL A 686 1.52 28.92 8.33
CA VAL A 686 2.52 28.54 7.33
C VAL A 686 3.31 27.35 7.86
N ASN A 687 3.19 26.19 7.23
CA ASN A 687 3.93 24.99 7.61
C ASN A 687 4.76 24.50 6.42
N ILE A 688 6.04 24.87 6.40
CA ILE A 688 6.92 24.55 5.27
C ILE A 688 8.05 23.62 5.71
N TYR A 689 8.16 22.49 5.03
CA TYR A 689 9.32 21.61 5.12
C TYR A 689 10.31 21.97 4.01
N GLY A 690 11.43 22.62 4.36
CA GLY A 690 12.57 22.92 3.51
C GLY A 690 13.16 21.65 2.90
N GLY A 691 12.64 21.26 1.74
CA GLY A 691 13.12 20.14 0.94
C GLY A 691 14.37 20.54 0.16
N ILE A 692 14.17 21.06 -1.05
CA ILE A 692 15.27 21.51 -1.94
C ILE A 692 15.70 22.96 -1.61
N ILE A 693 14.80 23.76 -1.06
CA ILE A 693 15.04 25.16 -0.69
C ILE A 693 15.36 25.23 0.81
N LYS A 694 16.39 26.01 1.16
CA LYS A 694 16.79 26.25 2.55
C LYS A 694 15.78 27.15 3.27
N CYS A 695 15.60 26.95 4.57
CA CYS A 695 14.58 27.63 5.36
C CYS A 695 14.85 29.13 5.57
N ASP A 696 16.10 29.58 5.54
CA ASP A 696 16.50 30.99 5.51
C ASP A 696 15.92 31.72 4.28
N MET A 697 16.07 31.15 3.08
CA MET A 697 15.50 31.72 1.85
C MET A 697 13.97 31.73 1.86
N ILE A 698 13.35 30.72 2.50
CA ILE A 698 11.89 30.65 2.66
C ILE A 698 11.43 31.74 3.64
N ALA A 699 12.15 31.95 4.74
CA ALA A 699 11.88 33.03 5.68
C ALA A 699 11.95 34.40 5.00
N GLU A 700 12.98 34.65 4.21
CA GLU A 700 13.10 35.87 3.39
C GLU A 700 11.92 36.03 2.42
N SER A 701 11.47 34.95 1.79
CA SER A 701 10.32 34.97 0.88
C SER A 701 9.01 35.32 1.61
N ILE A 702 8.81 34.81 2.83
CA ILE A 702 7.65 35.15 3.68
C ILE A 702 7.71 36.62 4.09
N ILE A 703 8.88 37.10 4.51
CA ILE A 703 9.09 38.51 4.88
C ILE A 703 8.85 39.43 3.68
N GLY A 704 9.36 39.07 2.49
CA GLY A 704 9.16 39.82 1.26
C GLY A 704 7.67 39.93 0.90
N ALA A 705 6.97 38.79 0.90
CA ALA A 705 5.54 38.73 0.59
C ALA A 705 4.69 39.56 1.56
N THR A 706 5.00 39.49 2.86
CA THR A 706 4.28 40.26 3.89
C THR A 706 4.59 41.76 3.82
N LYS A 707 5.84 42.17 3.53
CA LYS A 707 6.18 43.58 3.33
C LYS A 707 5.46 44.18 2.12
N GLU A 708 5.32 43.41 1.04
CA GLU A 708 4.67 43.85 -0.18
C GLU A 708 3.14 43.97 -0.03
N LEU A 709 2.52 43.06 0.72
CA LEU A 709 1.09 43.13 1.07
C LEU A 709 0.78 44.15 2.16
N GLY A 710 1.80 44.61 2.88
CA GLY A 710 1.64 45.38 4.11
C GLY A 710 1.32 44.50 5.32
N ARG A 711 1.10 45.13 6.48
CA ARG A 711 0.81 44.41 7.72
C ARG A 711 -0.44 43.53 7.53
N LEU A 712 -0.28 42.22 7.70
CA LEU A 712 -1.39 41.29 7.59
C LEU A 712 -2.45 41.61 8.67
N PRO A 713 -3.75 41.54 8.34
CA PRO A 713 -4.82 41.85 9.28
C PRO A 713 -5.04 40.75 10.34
N VAL A 714 -4.41 39.58 10.15
CA VAL A 714 -4.53 38.41 11.01
C VAL A 714 -3.16 37.92 11.46
N PRO A 715 -3.04 37.28 12.65
CA PRO A 715 -1.78 36.70 13.10
C PRO A 715 -1.25 35.63 12.15
N LEU A 716 0.07 35.54 12.05
CA LEU A 716 0.77 34.54 11.25
C LEU A 716 1.57 33.61 12.18
N VAL A 717 1.27 32.32 12.12
CA VAL A 717 2.08 31.27 12.75
C VAL A 717 2.94 30.62 11.69
N VAL A 718 4.25 30.60 11.87
CA VAL A 718 5.20 30.05 10.90
C VAL A 718 5.99 28.92 11.53
N ARG A 719 5.97 27.77 10.84
CA ARG A 719 6.79 26.62 11.15
C ARG A 719 7.64 26.24 9.95
N LEU A 720 8.95 26.27 10.14
CA LEU A 720 9.95 25.89 9.14
C LEU A 720 10.75 24.69 9.63
N GLN A 721 10.93 23.68 8.78
CA GLN A 721 11.78 22.52 9.10
C GLN A 721 12.58 22.06 7.90
N GLY A 722 13.89 21.85 8.05
CA GLY A 722 14.77 21.48 6.95
C GLY A 722 16.17 22.07 7.13
N THR A 723 16.92 22.19 6.03
CA THR A 723 18.24 22.84 6.04
C THR A 723 18.09 24.30 6.46
N ASN A 724 18.95 24.77 7.37
CA ASN A 724 18.92 26.13 7.93
C ASN A 724 17.60 26.48 8.65
N SER A 725 16.86 25.50 9.20
CA SER A 725 15.60 25.80 9.91
C SER A 725 15.79 26.75 11.09
N ALA A 726 16.76 26.50 11.97
CA ALA A 726 17.04 27.37 13.11
C ALA A 726 17.38 28.81 12.69
N GLU A 727 18.14 28.98 11.61
CA GLU A 727 18.49 30.28 11.05
C GLU A 727 17.27 30.98 10.44
N GLY A 728 16.46 30.26 9.65
CA GLY A 728 15.23 30.80 9.08
C GLY A 728 14.18 31.21 10.13
N LEU A 729 14.04 30.42 11.20
CA LEU A 729 13.17 30.77 12.32
C LEU A 729 13.67 32.05 13.02
N LYS A 730 14.98 32.17 13.23
CA LYS A 730 15.60 33.38 13.80
C LYS A 730 15.39 34.61 12.90
N ILE A 731 15.54 34.48 11.59
CA ILE A 731 15.28 35.56 10.62
C ILE A 731 13.83 36.06 10.74
N LEU A 732 12.86 35.16 10.97
CA LEU A 732 11.45 35.52 11.16
C LEU A 732 11.19 36.22 12.50
N GLU A 733 11.87 35.80 13.57
CA GLU A 733 11.79 36.44 14.90
C GLU A 733 12.37 37.86 14.88
N ASP A 734 13.54 38.03 14.24
CA ASP A 734 14.26 39.31 14.15
C ASP A 734 13.56 40.34 13.24
N ALA A 735 12.59 39.92 12.41
CA ALA A 735 11.91 40.79 11.45
C ALA A 735 10.94 41.81 12.07
N ASP A 736 10.57 41.65 13.36
CA ASP A 736 9.61 42.49 14.09
C ASP A 736 8.26 42.71 13.36
N LEU A 737 7.80 41.67 12.66
CA LEU A 737 6.52 41.68 11.92
C LEU A 737 5.36 41.05 12.71
N GLY A 738 5.58 40.70 13.98
CA GLY A 738 4.58 40.06 14.85
C GLY A 738 4.28 38.60 14.49
N PHE A 739 5.26 37.90 13.89
CA PHE A 739 5.13 36.47 13.58
C PHE A 739 5.25 35.61 14.84
N HIS A 740 4.45 34.56 14.91
CA HIS A 740 4.61 33.49 15.90
C HIS A 740 5.40 32.36 15.27
N VAL A 741 6.60 32.11 15.77
CA VAL A 741 7.53 31.16 15.18
C VAL A 741 7.58 29.90 16.04
N GLU A 742 7.41 28.73 15.43
CA GLU A 742 7.38 27.44 16.12
C GLU A 742 8.21 26.41 15.33
N SER A 743 9.02 25.59 16.01
CA SER A 743 9.79 24.52 15.36
C SER A 743 8.99 23.21 15.23
N GLU A 744 8.21 22.91 16.26
CA GLU A 744 7.45 21.67 16.40
C GLU A 744 6.07 21.79 15.75
N PHE A 745 5.70 20.76 14.98
CA PHE A 745 4.48 20.78 14.17
C PHE A 745 3.21 20.84 15.03
N GLY A 746 3.14 20.06 16.11
CA GLY A 746 1.98 20.04 17.02
C GLY A 746 1.79 21.38 17.73
N GLU A 747 2.86 22.00 18.21
CA GLU A 747 2.78 23.29 18.88
C GLU A 747 2.39 24.41 17.91
N ALA A 748 2.89 24.41 16.67
CA ALA A 748 2.46 25.35 15.63
C ALA A 748 0.94 25.25 15.36
N ALA A 749 0.41 24.04 15.20
CA ALA A 749 -1.03 23.83 14.99
C ALA A 749 -1.85 24.29 16.21
N LYS A 750 -1.45 23.89 17.41
CA LYS A 750 -2.09 24.29 18.66
C LYS A 750 -2.07 25.81 18.87
N LYS A 751 -0.95 26.47 18.54
CA LYS A 751 -0.81 27.93 18.61
C LYS A 751 -1.76 28.62 17.65
N ALA A 752 -1.87 28.14 16.40
CA ALA A 752 -2.84 28.67 15.44
C ALA A 752 -4.28 28.54 15.97
N VAL A 753 -4.65 27.40 16.56
CA VAL A 753 -5.97 27.21 17.16
C VAL A 753 -6.24 28.13 18.36
N GLN A 754 -5.22 28.42 19.17
CA GLN A 754 -5.37 29.37 20.27
C GLN A 754 -5.64 30.78 19.75
N LEU A 755 -4.87 31.22 18.76
CA LEU A 755 -5.01 32.56 18.16
C LEU A 755 -6.32 32.75 17.40
N SER A 756 -6.86 31.69 16.81
CA SER A 756 -8.15 31.75 16.11
C SER A 756 -9.37 31.87 17.04
N LYS A 757 -9.18 31.66 18.36
CA LYS A 757 -10.24 31.82 19.37
C LYS A 757 -10.17 33.16 20.09
N SER A 758 -9.01 33.81 20.07
CA SER A 758 -8.77 35.11 20.72
C SER A 758 -9.01 36.31 19.81
N SER A 759 -9.22 36.08 18.53
CA SER A 759 -9.38 37.07 17.46
C SER A 759 -10.76 36.92 16.83
#